data_AF-A0A554XED6-F1
#
_entry.id   AF-A0A554XED6-F1
#
_cell.length_a   1.000
_cell.length_b   1.000
_cell.length_c   1.000
_cell.angle_alpha   90.00
_cell.angle_beta   90.00
_cell.angle_gamma   90.00
#
_symmetry.space_group_name_H-M   'P 1'
#
loop_
_entity.id
_entity.type
_entity.pdbx_description
1 polymer ?
#
loop_
_entity_poly.entity_id
_entity_poly.type
_entity_poly.pdbx_seq_one_letter_code
_entity_poly.pdbx_strand_id
1 'polypeptide(L)'
;MLRPVHPMASQRGIATVLILLLVGLSLSAAVFGTAHYIRSHQQQDVAVHAQTQAQMKAWTGAELVRQYLQQLQDSGQLAALYAKATPFDLTLSGDGVTDVVLARITATDSTAKTVTARITGVTAPDSSAEARAVLEVVYAVGAGSGTAPSLCATPRPTSTVLRGDVRITGGTTSFTSGEDYTDLAIDGSLTIESASQAIISGCTKGDITLSGGGIDANATLSSQNGTIRINSMAQPTNATLWARAISIGNTGSANYNALKAGAYEADVKTTGGVKVGTAYAGGRLLSATAGPSVPWRTGTVVPWSTGNLLVTLSDGGEYLVDMARVAIDSATGAVSNARAAAQKVNASGSAELPDSFTLHATDVAGGDIGLHTLSVQETWGYHVTMSGYGGSYERVLPAGDFKVVTASIQELRGGGFLWAIAGGCSSPSNCWNFPSITDGSIAGQFYYGSGKTPLSSHPKVQYPVAGTSPGLPGAPFCDTRTDTFDAAAFRSSANYIFDFDANGKPRLTIQHMKASDGRSIDRAGIDLTAVDPVPTTAPGAMVLRRINGVDFLGCDNQSPSNQYRDALACLRNATPATGWRLNGITKFPPGIALFIGPVTIDGVASSQGTLYNTILSTGGVTLTGSGHGPLVAPNFASPLSPVCDGPFYPANLCDKSTTPSSLAKWVDAEGQEHAGLPLANLAIGTNGDLSANSWDAPNGITGNVILGKSISTGGATISIAGLLTVGANERSATTITQGGLRLDTTRLTRDQGYLPGGSCTSAATPQPVAMKWSRYL
;
A
#
# COMPACT_ATOMS: atom_id res chain seq x y z
N MET A 1 29.80 -83.95 -105.26
CA MET A 1 28.46 -84.22 -104.70
C MET A 1 28.46 -83.66 -103.27
N LEU A 2 28.32 -82.36 -102.98
CA LEU A 2 27.24 -81.38 -103.15
C LEU A 2 25.92 -81.71 -102.43
N ARG A 3 25.78 -81.30 -101.16
CA ARG A 3 24.71 -80.38 -100.67
C ARG A 3 24.91 -79.99 -99.17
N PRO A 4 24.37 -78.83 -98.73
CA PRO A 4 24.90 -78.02 -97.64
C PRO A 4 24.29 -78.29 -96.26
N VAL A 5 25.00 -77.84 -95.23
CA VAL A 5 24.58 -77.79 -93.81
C VAL A 5 23.60 -76.63 -93.60
N HIS A 6 22.43 -76.94 -93.02
CA HIS A 6 21.38 -75.99 -92.61
C HIS A 6 21.31 -75.86 -91.06
N PRO A 7 20.71 -74.79 -90.52
CA PRO A 7 21.24 -74.04 -89.37
C PRO A 7 20.79 -74.55 -87.99
N MET A 8 21.57 -74.19 -86.96
CA MET A 8 21.15 -74.23 -85.55
C MET A 8 19.92 -73.34 -85.33
N ALA A 9 18.81 -73.94 -84.91
CA ALA A 9 17.58 -73.24 -84.48
C ALA A 9 17.45 -73.23 -82.95
N SER A 10 17.10 -72.08 -82.39
CA SER A 10 17.15 -71.75 -80.96
C SER A 10 16.09 -72.47 -80.11
N GLN A 11 16.51 -73.08 -78.99
CA GLN A 11 15.66 -73.28 -77.82
C GLN A 11 15.41 -71.92 -77.13
N ARG A 12 14.35 -71.22 -77.53
CA ARG A 12 13.85 -70.01 -76.85
C ARG A 12 12.32 -69.95 -76.97
N GLY A 13 11.61 -70.77 -76.20
CA GLY A 13 10.14 -70.77 -76.18
C GLY A 13 9.56 -71.03 -74.79
N ILE A 14 9.85 -72.19 -74.22
CA ILE A 14 9.26 -72.60 -72.94
C ILE A 14 9.79 -71.78 -71.76
N ALA A 15 11.11 -71.53 -71.69
CA ALA A 15 11.68 -70.72 -70.61
C ALA A 15 11.17 -69.27 -70.63
N THR A 16 11.00 -68.66 -71.80
CA THR A 16 10.49 -67.29 -71.93
C THR A 16 9.02 -67.18 -71.52
N VAL A 17 8.18 -68.16 -71.88
CA VAL A 17 6.77 -68.20 -71.47
C VAL A 17 6.64 -68.46 -69.97
N LEU A 18 7.46 -69.35 -69.40
CA LEU A 18 7.44 -69.64 -67.96
C LEU A 18 7.93 -68.45 -67.13
N ILE A 19 8.96 -67.74 -67.60
CA ILE A 19 9.44 -66.50 -66.98
C ILE A 19 8.38 -65.40 -67.08
N LEU A 20 7.71 -65.22 -68.22
CA LEU A 20 6.63 -64.24 -68.36
C LEU A 20 5.44 -64.55 -67.46
N LEU A 21 5.06 -65.83 -67.29
CA LEU A 21 4.02 -66.24 -66.35
C LEU A 21 4.44 -66.00 -64.89
N LEU A 22 5.65 -66.39 -64.51
CA LEU A 22 6.16 -66.18 -63.14
C LEU A 22 6.32 -64.69 -62.81
N VAL A 23 6.75 -63.87 -63.78
CA VAL A 23 6.81 -62.41 -63.64
C VAL A 23 5.41 -61.81 -63.56
N GLY A 24 4.43 -62.30 -64.33
CA GLY A 24 3.05 -61.86 -64.23
C GLY A 24 2.40 -62.20 -62.87
N LEU A 25 2.71 -63.37 -62.33
CA LEU A 25 2.22 -63.83 -61.02
C LEU A 25 2.90 -63.09 -59.87
N SER A 26 4.20 -62.80 -59.97
CA SER A 26 4.92 -61.99 -58.96
C SER A 26 4.49 -60.53 -58.97
N LEU A 27 4.22 -59.93 -60.14
CA LEU A 27 3.64 -58.58 -60.22
C LEU A 27 2.23 -58.55 -59.62
N SER A 28 1.40 -59.56 -59.91
CA SER A 28 0.05 -59.64 -59.35
C SER A 28 0.09 -59.77 -57.82
N ALA A 29 0.97 -60.62 -57.29
CA ALA A 29 1.17 -60.77 -55.84
C ALA A 29 1.69 -59.46 -55.19
N ALA A 30 2.59 -58.73 -55.86
CA ALA A 30 3.06 -57.44 -55.38
C ALA A 30 1.96 -56.37 -55.38
N VAL A 31 1.11 -56.32 -56.40
CA VAL A 31 -0.04 -55.39 -56.48
C VAL A 31 -1.11 -55.73 -55.44
N PHE A 32 -1.42 -57.02 -55.22
CA PHE A 32 -2.33 -57.41 -54.15
C PHE A 32 -1.74 -57.15 -52.76
N GLY A 33 -0.43 -57.34 -52.59
CA GLY A 33 0.29 -57.00 -51.36
C GLY A 33 0.25 -55.49 -51.07
N THR A 34 0.49 -54.64 -52.07
CA THR A 34 0.41 -53.18 -51.90
C THR A 34 -1.02 -52.69 -51.71
N ALA A 35 -2.02 -53.27 -52.38
CA ALA A 35 -3.42 -52.94 -52.16
C ALA A 35 -3.88 -53.31 -50.75
N HIS A 36 -3.46 -54.48 -50.24
CA HIS A 36 -3.77 -54.91 -48.87
C HIS A 36 -3.03 -54.05 -47.83
N TYR A 37 -1.80 -53.63 -48.15
CA TYR A 37 -1.02 -52.69 -47.34
C TYR A 37 -1.66 -51.30 -47.28
N ILE A 38 -2.12 -50.75 -48.41
CA ILE A 38 -2.83 -49.46 -48.46
C ILE A 38 -4.14 -49.53 -47.67
N ARG A 39 -4.92 -50.60 -47.83
CA ARG A 39 -6.14 -50.79 -47.05
C ARG A 39 -5.86 -50.92 -45.55
N SER A 40 -4.78 -51.61 -45.18
CA SER A 40 -4.34 -51.71 -43.78
C SER A 40 -3.89 -50.34 -43.23
N HIS A 41 -3.19 -49.52 -44.01
CA HIS A 41 -2.82 -48.15 -43.63
C HIS A 41 -4.04 -47.24 -43.48
N GLN A 42 -4.99 -47.30 -44.41
CA GLN A 42 -6.25 -46.54 -44.31
C GLN A 42 -7.06 -46.94 -43.07
N GLN A 43 -7.08 -48.24 -42.73
CA GLN A 43 -7.75 -48.71 -41.51
C GLN A 43 -7.00 -48.26 -40.24
N GLN A 44 -5.67 -48.24 -40.25
CA GLN A 44 -4.86 -47.69 -39.15
C GLN A 44 -5.09 -46.19 -38.97
N ASP A 45 -5.11 -45.41 -40.06
CA ASP A 45 -5.35 -43.96 -40.01
C ASP A 45 -6.76 -43.64 -39.47
N VAL A 46 -7.79 -44.35 -39.93
CA VAL A 46 -9.17 -44.20 -39.42
C VAL A 46 -9.24 -44.56 -37.93
N ALA A 47 -8.58 -45.63 -37.50
CA ALA A 47 -8.54 -46.02 -36.09
C ALA A 47 -7.82 -44.98 -35.22
N VAL A 48 -6.69 -44.43 -35.69
CA VAL A 48 -5.93 -43.38 -34.98
C VAL A 48 -6.73 -42.08 -34.89
N HIS A 49 -7.39 -41.66 -35.97
CA HIS A 49 -8.27 -40.49 -35.96
C HIS A 49 -9.48 -40.70 -35.04
N ALA A 50 -10.14 -41.85 -35.10
CA ALA A 50 -11.26 -42.16 -34.23
C ALA A 50 -10.87 -42.15 -32.75
N GLN A 51 -9.71 -42.73 -32.41
CA GLN A 51 -9.18 -42.76 -31.05
C GLN A 51 -8.80 -41.36 -30.54
N THR A 52 -8.17 -40.54 -31.39
CA THR A 52 -7.81 -39.15 -31.04
C THR A 52 -9.07 -38.31 -30.79
N GLN A 53 -10.10 -38.47 -31.62
CA GLN A 53 -11.40 -37.82 -31.43
C GLN A 53 -12.09 -38.28 -30.15
N ALA A 54 -12.03 -39.58 -29.83
CA ALA A 54 -12.60 -40.11 -28.58
C ALA A 54 -11.90 -39.53 -27.35
N GLN A 55 -10.57 -39.38 -27.39
CA GLN A 55 -9.79 -38.75 -26.33
C GLN A 55 -10.11 -37.27 -26.17
N MET A 56 -10.20 -36.51 -27.27
CA MET A 56 -10.59 -35.09 -27.22
C MET A 56 -11.99 -34.93 -26.60
N LYS A 57 -12.96 -35.75 -27.01
CA LYS A 57 -14.31 -35.76 -26.43
C LYS A 57 -14.30 -36.08 -24.92
N ALA A 58 -13.45 -37.00 -24.47
CA ALA A 58 -13.31 -37.32 -23.05
C ALA A 58 -12.76 -36.13 -22.24
N TRP A 59 -11.80 -35.37 -22.79
CA TRP A 59 -11.28 -34.15 -22.16
C TRP A 59 -12.27 -32.99 -22.19
N THR A 60 -13.03 -32.82 -23.28
CA THR A 60 -14.14 -31.86 -23.33
C THR A 60 -15.18 -32.19 -22.26
N GLY A 61 -15.52 -33.47 -22.07
CA GLY A 61 -16.38 -33.92 -20.99
C GLY A 61 -15.82 -33.61 -19.60
N ALA A 62 -14.50 -33.73 -19.41
CA ALA A 62 -13.85 -33.38 -18.14
C ALA A 62 -13.97 -31.89 -17.80
N GLU A 63 -13.89 -31.03 -18.80
CA GLU A 63 -14.06 -29.59 -18.61
C GLU A 63 -15.53 -29.22 -18.34
N LEU A 64 -16.49 -29.87 -19.02
CA LEU A 64 -17.92 -29.68 -18.73
C LEU A 64 -18.29 -30.10 -17.31
N VAL A 65 -17.76 -31.22 -16.81
CA VAL A 65 -17.96 -31.64 -15.41
C VAL A 65 -17.34 -30.63 -14.44
N ARG A 66 -16.16 -30.08 -14.75
CA ARG A 66 -15.52 -29.03 -13.93
C ARG A 66 -16.40 -27.79 -13.82
N GLN A 67 -16.95 -27.32 -14.94
CA GLN A 67 -17.82 -26.15 -14.99
C GLN A 67 -19.16 -26.39 -14.27
N TYR A 68 -19.75 -27.57 -14.42
CA TYR A 68 -20.95 -27.95 -13.69
C TYR A 68 -20.72 -27.95 -12.17
N LEU A 69 -19.60 -28.52 -11.70
CA LEU A 69 -19.22 -28.49 -10.29
C LEU A 69 -18.94 -27.07 -9.79
N GLN A 70 -18.36 -26.21 -10.63
CA GLN A 70 -18.17 -24.79 -10.34
C GLN A 70 -19.52 -24.09 -10.19
N GLN A 71 -20.47 -24.32 -11.09
CA GLN A 71 -21.81 -23.75 -11.01
C GLN A 71 -22.53 -24.18 -9.73
N LEU A 72 -22.41 -25.45 -9.32
CA LEU A 72 -22.97 -25.94 -8.05
C LEU A 72 -22.26 -25.33 -6.82
N GLN A 73 -20.98 -25.02 -6.93
CA GLN A 73 -20.23 -24.32 -5.88
C GLN A 73 -20.71 -22.86 -5.76
N ASP A 74 -20.83 -22.16 -6.88
CA ASP A 74 -21.25 -20.77 -6.95
C ASP A 74 -22.72 -20.58 -6.53
N SER A 75 -23.58 -21.57 -6.81
CA SER A 75 -24.99 -21.58 -6.39
C SER A 75 -25.22 -22.09 -4.96
N GLY A 76 -24.17 -22.50 -4.24
CA GLY A 76 -24.27 -23.03 -2.88
C GLY A 76 -24.91 -24.43 -2.78
N GLN A 77 -25.06 -25.16 -3.89
CA GLN A 77 -25.76 -26.44 -3.96
C GLN A 77 -24.84 -27.66 -3.78
N LEU A 78 -23.56 -27.45 -3.45
CA LEU A 78 -22.57 -28.51 -3.30
C LEU A 78 -22.92 -29.55 -2.23
N ALA A 79 -23.59 -29.14 -1.16
CA ALA A 79 -24.04 -30.04 -0.09
C ALA A 79 -25.06 -31.08 -0.62
N ALA A 80 -25.92 -30.70 -1.56
CA ALA A 80 -26.88 -31.62 -2.17
C ALA A 80 -26.19 -32.66 -3.07
N LEU A 81 -25.08 -32.29 -3.71
CA LEU A 81 -24.26 -33.22 -4.48
C LEU A 81 -23.60 -34.28 -3.57
N TYR A 82 -23.03 -33.86 -2.43
CA TYR A 82 -22.44 -34.77 -1.46
C TYR A 82 -23.45 -35.69 -0.78
N ALA A 83 -24.70 -35.26 -0.65
CA ALA A 83 -25.78 -36.07 -0.07
C ALA A 83 -26.35 -37.12 -1.05
N LYS A 84 -26.01 -37.04 -2.34
CA LYS A 84 -26.51 -37.98 -3.35
C LYS A 84 -25.71 -39.29 -3.32
N ALA A 85 -26.41 -40.42 -3.33
CA ALA A 85 -25.79 -41.75 -3.40
C ALA A 85 -25.01 -41.92 -4.73
N THR A 86 -23.75 -42.35 -4.65
CA THR A 86 -22.88 -42.63 -5.79
C THR A 86 -22.78 -44.14 -6.05
N PRO A 87 -22.61 -44.60 -7.31
CA PRO A 87 -22.43 -43.80 -8.53
C PRO A 87 -23.75 -43.31 -9.15
N PHE A 88 -23.72 -42.15 -9.84
CA PHE A 88 -24.85 -41.66 -10.63
C PHE A 88 -24.39 -40.99 -11.93
N ASP A 89 -25.25 -40.98 -12.94
CA ASP A 89 -24.98 -40.37 -14.24
C ASP A 89 -25.29 -38.87 -14.25
N LEU A 90 -24.44 -38.10 -14.93
CA LEU A 90 -24.61 -36.68 -15.20
C LEU A 90 -25.15 -36.51 -16.62
N THR A 91 -26.30 -35.87 -16.75
CA THR A 91 -26.81 -35.41 -18.03
C THR A 91 -26.28 -34.00 -18.27
N LEU A 92 -25.32 -33.86 -19.19
CA LEU A 92 -24.75 -32.57 -19.59
C LEU A 92 -25.42 -32.13 -20.91
N SER A 93 -25.99 -30.92 -20.95
CA SER A 93 -26.62 -30.35 -22.14
C SER A 93 -26.12 -28.92 -22.38
N GLY A 94 -25.71 -28.59 -23.61
CA GLY A 94 -25.26 -27.26 -24.02
C GLY A 94 -25.10 -27.14 -25.55
N ASP A 95 -25.10 -25.91 -26.07
CA ASP A 95 -24.89 -25.65 -27.50
C ASP A 95 -23.52 -26.20 -27.96
N GLY A 96 -23.53 -27.07 -28.96
CA GLY A 96 -22.33 -27.72 -29.51
C GLY A 96 -22.06 -29.15 -29.02
N VAL A 97 -22.91 -29.73 -28.16
CA VAL A 97 -22.80 -31.14 -27.74
C VAL A 97 -23.76 -32.01 -28.57
N THR A 98 -23.38 -32.31 -29.82
CA THR A 98 -24.23 -33.13 -30.71
C THR A 98 -23.98 -34.63 -30.62
N ASP A 99 -23.04 -35.12 -29.78
CA ASP A 99 -22.76 -36.56 -29.63
C ASP A 99 -22.35 -36.94 -28.20
N VAL A 100 -22.64 -38.20 -27.85
CA VAL A 100 -22.67 -38.80 -26.51
C VAL A 100 -21.34 -38.71 -25.74
N VAL A 101 -21.18 -37.69 -24.90
CA VAL A 101 -20.24 -37.70 -23.78
C VAL A 101 -20.97 -38.28 -22.57
N LEU A 102 -20.53 -39.45 -22.09
CA LEU A 102 -21.09 -40.05 -20.87
C LEU A 102 -20.23 -39.64 -19.68
N ALA A 103 -20.81 -38.90 -18.73
CA ALA A 103 -20.15 -38.55 -17.47
C ALA A 103 -20.88 -39.24 -16.31
N ARG A 104 -20.12 -39.96 -15.48
CA ARG A 104 -20.62 -40.64 -14.28
C ARG A 104 -19.82 -40.20 -13.07
N ILE A 105 -20.48 -39.69 -12.03
CA ILE A 105 -19.82 -39.48 -10.74
C ILE A 105 -19.71 -40.84 -10.05
N THR A 106 -18.49 -41.27 -9.76
CA THR A 106 -18.19 -42.58 -9.18
C THR A 106 -17.98 -42.55 -7.68
N ALA A 107 -17.52 -41.41 -7.14
CA ALA A 107 -17.35 -41.20 -5.71
C ALA A 107 -17.42 -39.71 -5.35
N THR A 108 -17.85 -39.41 -4.13
CA THR A 108 -17.83 -38.06 -3.53
C THR A 108 -17.32 -38.17 -2.11
N ASP A 109 -16.46 -37.23 -1.70
CA ASP A 109 -15.94 -37.15 -0.32
C ASP A 109 -16.14 -35.72 0.20
N SER A 110 -17.06 -35.59 1.16
CA SER A 110 -17.40 -34.32 1.79
C SER A 110 -16.36 -33.83 2.79
N THR A 111 -15.49 -34.73 3.28
CA THR A 111 -14.39 -34.42 4.22
C THR A 111 -13.16 -33.98 3.44
N ALA A 112 -12.75 -34.77 2.44
CA ALA A 112 -11.61 -34.44 1.57
C ALA A 112 -11.94 -33.39 0.50
N LYS A 113 -13.21 -32.98 0.39
CA LYS A 113 -13.70 -31.98 -0.58
C LYS A 113 -13.37 -32.39 -2.02
N THR A 114 -13.64 -33.65 -2.37
CA THR A 114 -13.35 -34.20 -3.69
C THR A 114 -14.55 -34.87 -4.35
N VAL A 115 -14.56 -34.84 -5.67
CA VAL A 115 -15.54 -35.52 -6.53
C VAL A 115 -14.79 -36.30 -7.60
N THR A 116 -15.03 -37.59 -7.72
CA THR A 116 -14.44 -38.44 -8.74
C THR A 116 -15.46 -38.69 -9.84
N ALA A 117 -15.07 -38.40 -11.10
CA ALA A 117 -15.89 -38.65 -12.27
C ALA A 117 -15.18 -39.59 -13.24
N ARG A 118 -15.95 -40.46 -13.88
CA ARG A 118 -15.54 -41.26 -15.03
C ARG A 118 -16.24 -40.71 -16.26
N ILE A 119 -15.46 -40.30 -17.25
CA ILE A 119 -15.92 -39.66 -18.47
C ILE A 119 -15.56 -40.56 -19.64
N THR A 120 -16.54 -40.87 -20.49
CA THR A 120 -16.33 -41.69 -21.68
C THR A 120 -16.64 -40.86 -22.91
N GLY A 121 -15.61 -40.59 -23.70
CA GLY A 121 -15.75 -40.04 -25.05
C GLY A 121 -15.97 -41.16 -26.05
N VAL A 122 -17.02 -41.05 -26.86
CA VAL A 122 -17.36 -42.02 -27.92
C VAL A 122 -17.33 -41.33 -29.28
N THR A 123 -16.63 -41.92 -30.23
CA THR A 123 -16.59 -41.49 -31.64
C THR A 123 -17.28 -42.54 -32.49
N ALA A 124 -18.14 -42.08 -33.43
CA ALA A 124 -18.84 -42.91 -34.41
C ALA A 124 -19.47 -44.19 -33.82
N PRO A 125 -20.36 -44.06 -32.80
CA PRO A 125 -21.02 -45.20 -32.17
C PRO A 125 -21.76 -46.04 -33.22
N ASP A 126 -21.78 -47.36 -33.01
CA ASP A 126 -22.50 -48.32 -33.87
C ASP A 126 -21.96 -48.40 -35.31
N SER A 127 -20.68 -48.04 -35.51
CA SER A 127 -20.00 -48.11 -36.81
C SER A 127 -18.67 -48.88 -36.73
N SER A 128 -18.10 -49.24 -37.88
CA SER A 128 -16.77 -49.87 -37.96
C SER A 128 -15.62 -48.93 -37.55
N ALA A 129 -15.90 -47.65 -37.29
CA ALA A 129 -14.94 -46.65 -36.81
C ALA A 129 -15.20 -46.26 -35.33
N GLU A 130 -15.96 -47.08 -34.59
CA GLU A 130 -16.23 -46.82 -33.18
C GLU A 130 -14.95 -46.84 -32.35
N ALA A 131 -14.72 -45.77 -31.60
CA ALA A 131 -13.62 -45.66 -30.66
C ALA A 131 -14.09 -45.07 -29.33
N ARG A 132 -13.53 -45.56 -28.23
CA ARG A 132 -13.88 -45.14 -26.87
C ARG A 132 -12.62 -44.78 -26.09
N ALA A 133 -12.68 -43.65 -25.41
CA ALA A 133 -11.66 -43.24 -24.45
C ALA A 133 -12.32 -42.98 -23.10
N VAL A 134 -11.83 -43.65 -22.06
CA VAL A 134 -12.33 -43.49 -20.69
C VAL A 134 -11.29 -42.73 -19.89
N LEU A 135 -11.72 -41.61 -19.30
CA LEU A 135 -10.92 -40.79 -18.42
C LEU A 135 -11.51 -40.82 -17.02
N GLU A 136 -10.70 -41.15 -16.02
CA GLU A 136 -11.06 -40.98 -14.62
C GLU A 136 -10.39 -39.73 -14.07
N VAL A 137 -11.19 -38.86 -13.47
CA VAL A 137 -10.78 -37.52 -13.06
C VAL A 137 -11.22 -37.27 -11.63
N VAL A 138 -10.34 -36.72 -10.81
CA VAL A 138 -10.66 -36.27 -9.44
C VAL A 138 -10.63 -34.74 -9.39
N TYR A 139 -11.74 -34.14 -8.99
CA TYR A 139 -11.89 -32.71 -8.76
C TYR A 139 -11.81 -32.40 -7.27
N ALA A 140 -11.24 -31.24 -6.92
CA ALA A 140 -11.40 -30.63 -5.61
C ALA A 140 -12.49 -29.55 -5.65
N VAL A 141 -13.41 -29.59 -4.68
CA VAL A 141 -14.63 -28.78 -4.64
C VAL A 141 -14.97 -28.44 -3.18
N GLY A 142 -14.99 -27.16 -2.79
CA GLY A 142 -15.15 -26.81 -1.36
C GLY A 142 -15.53 -25.36 -1.09
N ALA A 143 -16.56 -25.18 -0.25
CA ALA A 143 -17.14 -23.92 0.17
C ALA A 143 -16.23 -23.16 1.16
N GLY A 144 -15.93 -21.90 0.85
CA GLY A 144 -15.68 -20.91 1.91
C GLY A 144 -16.99 -20.70 2.67
N SER A 145 -16.95 -20.75 4.00
CA SER A 145 -18.06 -20.29 4.82
C SER A 145 -18.42 -18.86 4.41
N GLY A 146 -19.69 -18.63 4.09
CA GLY A 146 -20.26 -17.31 3.89
C GLY A 146 -20.26 -16.53 5.20
N THR A 147 -19.10 -16.02 5.57
CA THR A 147 -18.95 -14.72 6.21
C THR A 147 -18.60 -13.75 5.11
N ALA A 148 -19.08 -12.50 5.23
CA ALA A 148 -18.66 -11.38 4.39
C ALA A 148 -17.14 -11.47 4.10
N PRO A 149 -16.65 -11.00 2.93
CA PRO A 149 -15.21 -10.94 2.69
C PRO A 149 -14.55 -10.40 3.95
N SER A 150 -13.58 -11.12 4.53
CA SER A 150 -12.76 -10.54 5.58
C SER A 150 -12.01 -9.40 4.88
N LEU A 151 -12.61 -8.21 4.93
CA LEU A 151 -12.07 -7.02 4.33
C LEU A 151 -10.82 -6.73 5.14
N CYS A 152 -9.65 -6.95 4.52
CA CYS A 152 -8.39 -6.64 5.16
C CYS A 152 -8.35 -5.13 5.34
N ALA A 153 -8.74 -4.68 6.52
CA ALA A 153 -8.76 -3.28 6.88
C ALA A 153 -7.80 -3.14 8.04
N THR A 154 -6.71 -2.39 7.84
CA THR A 154 -5.87 -2.00 8.97
C THR A 154 -6.29 -0.60 9.37
N PRO A 155 -6.72 -0.37 10.64
CA PRO A 155 -6.81 0.98 11.14
C PRO A 155 -5.37 1.53 11.12
N ARG A 156 -5.12 2.55 10.30
CA ARG A 156 -3.88 3.30 10.43
C ARG A 156 -4.09 4.44 11.44
N PRO A 157 -3.06 4.81 12.20
CA PRO A 157 -3.05 6.14 12.79
C PRO A 157 -3.30 7.16 11.67
N THR A 158 -3.94 8.29 11.98
CA THR A 158 -4.36 9.33 11.03
C THR A 158 -3.21 10.00 10.26
N SER A 159 -1.99 9.45 10.32
CA SER A 159 -0.80 9.97 9.68
C SER A 159 -0.65 9.55 8.22
N THR A 160 -0.32 10.55 7.41
CA THR A 160 0.26 10.44 6.08
C THR A 160 1.71 10.04 6.16
N VAL A 161 2.13 9.10 5.31
CA VAL A 161 3.49 8.55 5.31
C VAL A 161 4.19 8.81 3.98
N LEU A 162 5.35 9.46 4.03
CA LEU A 162 6.23 9.66 2.87
C LEU A 162 7.52 8.86 3.09
N ARG A 163 7.72 7.79 2.32
CA ARG A 163 8.92 6.96 2.46
C ARG A 163 10.08 7.42 1.59
N GLY A 164 10.91 8.31 2.12
CA GLY A 164 12.12 8.84 1.50
C GLY A 164 12.35 10.28 1.90
N ASP A 165 13.42 10.90 1.38
CA ASP A 165 13.69 12.32 1.64
C ASP A 165 12.64 13.22 0.97
N VAL A 166 12.21 14.26 1.68
CA VAL A 166 11.22 15.22 1.21
C VAL A 166 11.89 16.58 1.04
N ARG A 167 11.84 17.13 -0.18
CA ARG A 167 12.37 18.45 -0.49
C ARG A 167 11.26 19.37 -1.01
N ILE A 168 11.10 20.53 -0.37
CA ILE A 168 10.13 21.56 -0.74
C ILE A 168 10.88 22.80 -1.20
N THR A 169 10.90 23.04 -2.51
CA THR A 169 11.71 24.11 -3.13
C THR A 169 10.89 25.30 -3.63
N GLY A 170 9.57 25.27 -3.48
CA GLY A 170 8.67 26.38 -3.85
C GLY A 170 7.19 26.03 -3.71
N GLY A 171 6.33 26.98 -4.08
CA GLY A 171 4.87 26.78 -4.12
C GLY A 171 4.18 26.90 -2.75
N THR A 172 2.86 26.72 -2.76
CA THR A 172 2.05 26.55 -1.55
C THR A 172 2.02 25.07 -1.18
N THR A 173 2.63 24.71 -0.06
CA THR A 173 2.52 23.36 0.49
C THR A 173 1.78 23.44 1.80
N SER A 174 0.70 22.66 1.94
CA SER A 174 -0.06 22.66 3.20
C SER A 174 -0.49 21.26 3.55
N PHE A 175 -0.11 20.83 4.74
CA PHE A 175 -0.57 19.60 5.37
C PHE A 175 -1.42 20.04 6.56
N THR A 176 -2.73 20.13 6.33
CA THR A 176 -3.67 20.61 7.35
C THR A 176 -4.34 19.41 8.01
N SER A 177 -4.18 19.29 9.33
CA SER A 177 -4.69 18.18 10.13
C SER A 177 -5.24 18.68 11.45
N GLY A 178 -6.57 18.66 11.60
CA GLY A 178 -7.30 18.90 12.85
C GLY A 178 -6.75 20.02 13.75
N GLU A 179 -6.87 19.82 15.06
CA GLU A 179 -6.40 20.75 16.10
C GLU A 179 -5.00 20.40 16.65
N ASP A 180 -4.52 19.16 16.46
CA ASP A 180 -3.26 18.65 17.03
C ASP A 180 -2.10 18.53 16.02
N TYR A 181 -2.36 18.74 14.73
CA TYR A 181 -1.35 18.91 13.68
C TYR A 181 -0.30 17.79 13.47
N THR A 182 -0.34 16.61 14.11
CA THR A 182 0.73 15.59 14.01
C THR A 182 0.45 14.45 13.01
N ASP A 183 0.11 14.76 11.76
CA ASP A 183 -0.30 13.73 10.78
C ASP A 183 0.67 13.53 9.61
N LEU A 184 1.91 14.04 9.65
CA LEU A 184 2.92 13.73 8.62
C LEU A 184 4.08 12.92 9.21
N ALA A 185 4.39 11.78 8.61
CA ALA A 185 5.52 10.93 8.99
C ALA A 185 6.45 10.69 7.78
N ILE A 186 7.73 11.02 7.93
CA ILE A 186 8.72 10.91 6.85
C ILE A 186 9.81 9.90 7.21
N ASP A 187 9.95 8.84 6.39
CA ASP A 187 11.02 7.82 6.50
C ASP A 187 12.30 8.31 5.81
N GLY A 188 12.75 9.51 6.19
CA GLY A 188 13.83 10.27 5.55
C GLY A 188 14.01 11.63 6.21
N SER A 189 14.68 12.54 5.52
CA SER A 189 14.90 13.93 5.96
C SER A 189 13.91 14.90 5.29
N LEU A 190 13.58 16.00 5.97
CA LEU A 190 12.75 17.09 5.43
C LEU A 190 13.62 18.33 5.17
N THR A 191 13.55 18.88 3.96
CA THR A 191 14.24 20.13 3.59
C THR A 191 13.26 21.13 2.96
N ILE A 192 13.20 22.35 3.50
CA ILE A 192 12.38 23.46 2.99
C ILE A 192 13.29 24.65 2.66
N GLU A 193 13.34 25.08 1.40
CA GLU A 193 14.30 26.10 0.96
C GLU A 193 13.68 27.44 0.56
N SER A 194 12.54 27.45 -0.14
CA SER A 194 11.95 28.67 -0.72
C SER A 194 10.42 28.59 -0.86
N ALA A 195 9.72 27.95 0.06
CA ALA A 195 8.25 27.96 0.06
C ALA A 195 7.73 29.35 0.47
N SER A 196 6.64 29.84 -0.14
CA SER A 196 6.02 31.12 0.28
C SER A 196 5.25 30.95 1.60
N GLN A 197 4.59 29.81 1.76
CA GLN A 197 3.98 29.32 3.00
C GLN A 197 4.04 27.79 2.97
N ALA A 198 4.64 27.18 4.01
CA ALA A 198 4.58 25.75 4.25
C ALA A 198 3.82 25.55 5.57
N ILE A 199 2.74 24.79 5.55
CA ILE A 199 2.03 24.39 6.77
C ILE A 199 2.40 22.94 7.01
N ILE A 200 3.30 22.68 7.95
CA ILE A 200 3.82 21.34 8.24
C ILE A 200 3.90 21.14 9.75
N SER A 201 3.41 20.00 10.18
CA SER A 201 3.59 19.47 11.53
C SER A 201 3.54 17.94 11.44
N GLY A 202 4.36 17.27 12.25
CA GLY A 202 4.65 15.85 12.11
C GLY A 202 6.07 15.46 12.52
N CYS A 203 6.55 14.36 11.97
CA CYS A 203 7.81 13.74 12.34
C CYS A 203 8.65 13.29 11.14
N THR A 204 9.95 13.22 11.34
CA THR A 204 10.92 12.63 10.42
C THR A 204 11.82 11.63 11.15
N LYS A 205 12.33 10.63 10.43
CA LYS A 205 13.43 9.81 10.96
C LYS A 205 14.80 10.48 10.84
N GLY A 206 15.00 11.25 9.77
CA GLY A 206 16.22 12.00 9.49
C GLY A 206 16.14 13.47 9.92
N ASP A 207 17.05 14.29 9.38
CA ASP A 207 17.17 15.71 9.72
C ASP A 207 15.96 16.53 9.21
N ILE A 208 15.72 17.68 9.85
CA ILE A 208 14.80 18.71 9.34
C ILE A 208 15.60 19.98 9.10
N THR A 209 15.59 20.51 7.88
CA THR A 209 16.26 21.77 7.54
C THR A 209 15.27 22.77 6.97
N LEU A 210 15.18 23.94 7.60
CA LEU A 210 14.31 25.05 7.22
C LEU A 210 15.16 26.27 6.88
N SER A 211 15.15 26.70 5.61
CA SER A 211 15.84 27.90 5.12
C SER A 211 14.95 28.84 4.31
N GLY A 212 13.64 28.61 4.32
CA GLY A 212 12.58 29.46 3.79
C GLY A 212 11.20 28.92 4.21
N GLY A 213 10.12 29.59 3.80
CA GLY A 213 8.76 29.21 4.22
C GLY A 213 8.41 29.64 5.63
N GLY A 214 7.35 29.04 6.16
CA GLY A 214 6.92 29.17 7.56
C GLY A 214 6.58 27.79 8.11
N ILE A 215 6.21 27.72 9.38
CA ILE A 215 5.52 26.58 9.98
C ILE A 215 4.24 27.13 10.64
N ASP A 216 3.21 26.30 10.74
CA ASP A 216 1.92 26.77 11.25
C ASP A 216 1.99 27.15 12.73
N ALA A 217 1.01 27.94 13.18
CA ALA A 217 0.81 28.17 14.60
C ALA A 217 0.56 26.83 15.31
N ASN A 218 1.17 26.64 16.48
CA ASN A 218 1.08 25.41 17.26
C ASN A 218 1.64 24.14 16.58
N ALA A 219 2.40 24.29 15.48
CA ALA A 219 3.01 23.15 14.81
C ALA A 219 3.97 22.39 15.73
N THR A 220 3.94 21.06 15.65
CA THR A 220 4.88 20.17 16.33
C THR A 220 5.76 19.48 15.29
N LEU A 221 7.06 19.78 15.29
CA LEU A 221 8.03 19.11 14.43
C LEU A 221 8.95 18.25 15.26
N SER A 222 9.07 16.98 14.88
CA SER A 222 9.95 16.04 15.56
C SER A 222 10.91 15.31 14.62
N SER A 223 12.13 15.05 15.08
CA SER A 223 13.13 14.28 14.36
C SER A 223 13.66 13.19 15.28
N GLN A 224 13.38 11.93 14.93
CA GLN A 224 13.71 10.78 15.77
C GLN A 224 15.23 10.62 15.99
N ASN A 225 16.01 10.70 14.92
CA ASN A 225 17.47 10.49 14.98
C ASN A 225 18.30 11.68 14.45
N GLY A 226 17.64 12.75 14.01
CA GLY A 226 18.27 13.86 13.31
C GLY A 226 18.27 15.18 14.08
N THR A 227 18.84 16.18 13.43
CA THR A 227 18.92 17.57 13.90
C THR A 227 17.86 18.42 13.20
N ILE A 228 17.20 19.30 13.95
CA ILE A 228 16.39 20.38 13.38
C ILE A 228 17.27 21.62 13.21
N ARG A 229 17.45 22.07 11.97
CA ARG A 229 18.22 23.27 11.61
C ARG A 229 17.29 24.32 11.00
N ILE A 230 17.27 25.51 11.59
CA ILE A 230 16.50 26.65 11.10
C ILE A 230 17.47 27.79 10.78
N ASN A 231 17.68 28.04 9.49
CA ASN A 231 18.57 29.08 9.00
C ASN A 231 17.82 30.40 8.79
N SER A 232 16.63 30.35 8.20
CA SER A 232 15.73 31.48 7.94
C SER A 232 14.33 30.95 7.67
N MET A 233 13.29 31.54 8.28
CA MET A 233 11.89 31.24 8.00
C MET A 233 10.98 32.36 8.55
N ALA A 234 9.72 32.38 8.13
CA ALA A 234 8.69 33.19 8.76
C ALA A 234 8.54 32.80 10.24
N GLN A 235 8.34 33.80 11.11
CA GLN A 235 8.34 33.59 12.55
C GLN A 235 7.19 32.66 12.97
N PRO A 236 7.48 31.51 13.60
CA PRO A 236 6.45 30.64 14.12
C PRO A 236 5.76 31.26 15.33
N THR A 237 4.53 30.80 15.56
CA THR A 237 3.76 31.13 16.75
C THR A 237 3.51 29.85 17.53
N ASN A 238 4.03 29.77 18.76
CA ASN A 238 3.77 28.66 19.69
C ASN A 238 4.17 27.27 19.16
N ALA A 239 5.21 27.17 18.33
CA ALA A 239 5.65 25.89 17.77
C ALA A 239 6.44 25.04 18.80
N THR A 240 6.36 23.71 18.66
CA THR A 240 7.13 22.75 19.44
C THR A 240 8.13 22.00 18.56
N LEU A 241 9.41 22.00 18.93
CA LEU A 241 10.46 21.25 18.24
C LEU A 241 11.00 20.15 19.17
N TRP A 242 11.12 18.92 18.68
CA TRP A 242 11.68 17.80 19.43
C TRP A 242 12.65 16.96 18.59
N ALA A 243 13.94 16.94 18.91
CA ALA A 243 14.94 16.29 18.07
C ALA A 243 16.11 15.70 18.84
N ARG A 244 17.07 15.09 18.11
CA ARG A 244 18.39 14.77 18.69
C ARG A 244 19.17 16.04 19.02
N ALA A 245 19.11 17.05 18.16
CA ALA A 245 19.70 18.37 18.37
C ALA A 245 18.88 19.45 17.66
N ILE A 246 18.99 20.69 18.13
CA ILE A 246 18.27 21.85 17.58
C ILE A 246 19.28 22.99 17.35
N SER A 247 19.25 23.59 16.16
CA SER A 247 20.06 24.77 15.82
C SER A 247 19.19 25.80 15.13
N ILE A 248 18.90 26.91 15.81
CA ILE A 248 18.13 28.03 15.30
C ILE A 248 19.05 29.24 15.15
N GLY A 249 19.27 29.67 13.91
CA GLY A 249 20.01 30.87 13.57
C GLY A 249 19.24 32.16 13.93
N ASN A 250 19.73 33.30 13.45
CA ASN A 250 19.07 34.58 13.66
C ASN A 250 17.80 34.70 12.80
N THR A 251 16.65 34.36 13.38
CA THR A 251 15.33 34.36 12.71
C THR A 251 14.43 35.52 13.18
N GLY A 252 14.99 36.49 13.90
CA GLY A 252 14.21 37.54 14.58
C GLY A 252 13.51 37.03 15.85
N SER A 253 12.44 37.71 16.29
CA SER A 253 11.75 37.44 17.56
C SER A 253 10.69 36.32 17.48
N ALA A 254 11.10 35.14 17.03
CA ALA A 254 10.23 33.97 16.95
C ALA A 254 9.76 33.47 18.35
N ASN A 255 8.54 32.95 18.41
CA ASN A 255 7.91 32.42 19.64
C ASN A 255 7.70 30.90 19.55
N TYR A 256 8.26 30.17 20.50
CA TYR A 256 8.14 28.72 20.62
C TYR A 256 7.49 28.31 21.94
N ASN A 257 6.65 27.28 21.88
CA ASN A 257 6.12 26.61 23.05
C ASN A 257 7.23 25.81 23.74
N ALA A 258 7.86 24.88 23.01
CA ALA A 258 8.92 24.06 23.57
C ALA A 258 10.01 23.70 22.56
N LEU A 259 11.25 23.66 23.04
CA LEU A 259 12.43 23.18 22.33
C LEU A 259 13.03 22.03 23.14
N LYS A 260 12.90 20.80 22.64
CA LYS A 260 13.32 19.57 23.34
C LYS A 260 14.42 18.86 22.55
N ALA A 261 15.54 18.59 23.19
CA ALA A 261 16.63 17.86 22.55
C ALA A 261 17.28 16.81 23.44
N GLY A 262 17.56 15.66 22.83
CA GLY A 262 18.42 14.63 23.41
C GLY A 262 17.73 13.63 24.33
N ALA A 263 18.43 12.52 24.52
CA ALA A 263 18.01 11.38 25.32
C ALA A 263 19.23 10.75 25.99
N TYR A 264 19.00 9.92 27.02
CA TYR A 264 20.05 9.03 27.51
C TYR A 264 20.18 7.85 26.57
N GLU A 265 21.40 7.60 26.08
CA GLU A 265 21.75 6.34 25.44
C GLU A 265 21.87 5.29 26.55
N ALA A 266 20.93 4.33 26.59
CA ALA A 266 20.79 3.42 27.71
C ALA A 266 20.80 1.96 27.28
N ASP A 267 21.50 1.15 28.07
CA ASP A 267 21.34 -0.31 28.06
C ASP A 267 20.00 -0.67 28.69
N VAL A 268 19.24 -1.52 28.01
CA VAL A 268 18.05 -2.17 28.58
C VAL A 268 18.52 -3.44 29.28
N LYS A 269 18.37 -3.49 30.60
CA LYS A 269 18.80 -4.62 31.43
C LYS A 269 17.62 -5.26 32.14
N THR A 270 17.58 -6.59 32.17
CA THR A 270 16.61 -7.31 33.00
C THR A 270 16.85 -7.03 34.49
N THR A 271 15.89 -7.39 35.35
CA THR A 271 16.04 -7.31 36.82
C THR A 271 17.27 -8.07 37.35
N GLY A 272 17.76 -9.07 36.61
CA GLY A 272 19.01 -9.80 36.91
C GLY A 272 20.30 -9.12 36.44
N GLY A 273 20.23 -7.91 35.87
CA GLY A 273 21.38 -7.13 35.39
C GLY A 273 21.90 -7.52 34.00
N VAL A 274 21.25 -8.45 33.31
CA VAL A 274 21.64 -8.89 31.96
C VAL A 274 21.17 -7.88 30.92
N LYS A 275 22.09 -7.37 30.09
CA LYS A 275 21.77 -6.53 28.93
C LYS A 275 21.03 -7.35 27.87
N VAL A 276 19.86 -6.86 27.46
CA VAL A 276 19.02 -7.47 26.41
C VAL A 276 18.85 -6.58 25.19
N GLY A 277 19.13 -5.29 25.31
CA GLY A 277 18.97 -4.33 24.22
C GLY A 277 19.47 -2.93 24.58
N THR A 278 19.06 -1.96 23.78
CA THR A 278 19.37 -0.54 23.93
C THR A 278 18.13 0.32 23.70
N ALA A 279 18.12 1.53 24.26
CA ALA A 279 17.06 2.51 24.06
C ALA A 279 17.60 3.95 24.18
N TYR A 280 16.87 4.89 23.57
CA TYR A 280 17.10 6.33 23.77
C TYR A 280 16.03 6.89 24.71
N ALA A 281 16.34 6.93 26.00
CA ALA A 281 15.37 7.17 27.05
C ALA A 281 15.30 8.64 27.49
N GLY A 282 14.08 9.15 27.63
CA GLY A 282 13.80 10.34 28.43
C GLY A 282 13.67 9.97 29.90
N GLY A 283 14.11 10.84 30.80
CA GLY A 283 14.03 10.59 32.24
C GLY A 283 15.00 11.43 33.04
N ARG A 284 15.17 11.07 34.30
CA ARG A 284 16.18 11.62 35.22
C ARG A 284 17.12 10.51 35.67
N LEU A 285 18.40 10.82 35.85
CA LEU A 285 19.34 9.89 36.49
C LEU A 285 19.13 9.83 38.01
N LEU A 286 19.14 8.62 38.58
CA LEU A 286 19.17 8.40 40.02
C LEU A 286 20.51 8.86 40.59
N SER A 287 20.48 9.83 41.50
CA SER A 287 21.68 10.40 42.13
C SER A 287 22.59 9.35 42.78
N ALA A 288 22.01 8.30 43.37
CA ALA A 288 22.74 7.21 44.00
C ALA A 288 23.57 6.35 43.02
N THR A 289 23.25 6.40 41.73
CA THR A 289 23.90 5.59 40.67
C THR A 289 24.56 6.45 39.59
N ALA A 290 24.42 7.77 39.69
CA ALA A 290 24.94 8.69 38.71
C ALA A 290 26.47 8.74 38.74
N GLY A 291 27.09 9.01 37.59
CA GLY A 291 28.53 9.14 37.46
C GLY A 291 29.15 10.18 38.42
N PRO A 292 30.45 10.07 38.73
CA PRO A 292 31.09 10.86 39.79
C PRO A 292 31.25 12.36 39.43
N SER A 293 31.14 12.71 38.15
CA SER A 293 31.33 14.08 37.65
C SER A 293 30.02 14.64 37.08
N VAL A 294 29.71 15.88 37.45
CA VAL A 294 28.68 16.67 36.78
C VAL A 294 29.25 17.35 35.52
N PRO A 295 28.45 17.53 34.45
CA PRO A 295 27.08 17.03 34.31
C PRO A 295 27.01 15.52 34.12
N TRP A 296 25.96 14.91 34.69
CA TRP A 296 25.81 13.46 34.68
C TRP A 296 25.43 12.92 33.30
N ARG A 297 26.17 11.91 32.86
CA ARG A 297 25.96 11.18 31.59
C ARG A 297 25.59 9.71 31.78
N THR A 298 26.02 9.13 32.90
CA THR A 298 25.87 7.71 33.20
C THR A 298 25.12 7.51 34.50
N GLY A 299 24.40 6.38 34.60
CA GLY A 299 23.65 5.98 35.78
C GLY A 299 22.32 5.32 35.43
N THR A 300 21.53 4.95 36.43
CA THR A 300 20.20 4.40 36.23
C THR A 300 19.21 5.52 35.90
N VAL A 301 18.48 5.38 34.80
CA VAL A 301 17.43 6.31 34.37
C VAL A 301 16.12 5.94 35.05
N VAL A 302 15.49 6.90 35.71
CA VAL A 302 14.05 6.87 36.02
C VAL A 302 13.34 7.49 34.83
N PRO A 303 12.68 6.68 33.97
CA PRO A 303 12.06 7.23 32.78
C PRO A 303 10.80 8.04 33.11
N TRP A 304 10.37 8.89 32.18
CA TRP A 304 9.11 9.61 32.31
C TRP A 304 7.92 8.64 32.20
N SER A 305 6.84 8.91 32.95
CA SER A 305 5.60 8.11 32.94
C SER A 305 4.65 8.47 31.80
N THR A 306 5.18 9.07 30.73
CA THR A 306 4.41 9.56 29.57
C THR A 306 5.25 9.44 28.31
N GLY A 307 4.59 9.31 27.17
CA GLY A 307 5.24 9.19 25.86
C GLY A 307 5.63 7.75 25.53
N ASN A 308 6.42 7.58 24.47
CA ASN A 308 6.81 6.27 23.98
C ASN A 308 8.33 6.05 24.14
N LEU A 309 8.72 4.82 24.47
CA LEU A 309 10.10 4.38 24.50
C LEU A 309 10.33 3.32 23.42
N LEU A 310 11.21 3.61 22.45
CA LEU A 310 11.66 2.62 21.49
C LEU A 310 12.80 1.79 22.10
N VAL A 311 12.55 0.49 22.28
CA VAL A 311 13.52 -0.50 22.73
C VAL A 311 13.96 -1.35 21.55
N THR A 312 15.26 -1.40 21.29
CA THR A 312 15.86 -2.29 20.29
C THR A 312 16.56 -3.43 21.02
N LEU A 313 16.05 -4.66 20.86
CA LEU A 313 16.67 -5.86 21.41
C LEU A 313 17.94 -6.25 20.64
N SER A 314 18.78 -7.06 21.28
CA SER A 314 20.10 -7.45 20.72
C SER A 314 20.00 -8.28 19.44
N ASP A 315 18.85 -8.90 19.16
CA ASP A 315 18.56 -9.62 17.92
C ASP A 315 17.97 -8.72 16.81
N GLY A 316 17.88 -7.41 17.06
CA GLY A 316 17.33 -6.42 16.16
C GLY A 316 15.81 -6.23 16.24
N GLY A 317 15.11 -6.96 17.13
CA GLY A 317 13.68 -6.74 17.34
C GLY A 317 13.40 -5.39 18.01
N GLU A 318 12.49 -4.60 17.45
CA GLU A 318 12.13 -3.28 17.97
C GLU A 318 10.72 -3.27 18.57
N TYR A 319 10.62 -2.71 19.78
CA TYR A 319 9.39 -2.61 20.54
C TYR A 319 9.16 -1.17 20.97
N LEU A 320 8.00 -0.62 20.63
CA LEU A 320 7.53 0.67 21.12
C LEU A 320 6.71 0.46 22.39
N VAL A 321 7.23 0.91 23.52
CA VAL A 321 6.59 0.79 24.83
C VAL A 321 5.83 2.08 25.14
N ASP A 322 4.53 1.99 25.38
CA ASP A 322 3.73 3.11 25.87
C ASP A 322 4.01 3.33 27.37
N MET A 323 4.73 4.40 27.68
CA MET A 323 5.18 4.69 29.04
C MET A 323 4.04 5.13 29.97
N ALA A 324 2.86 5.46 29.44
CA ALA A 324 1.67 5.73 30.26
C ALA A 324 1.00 4.45 30.77
N ARG A 325 1.33 3.28 30.19
CA ARG A 325 0.74 1.97 30.52
C ARG A 325 1.65 1.05 31.31
N VAL A 326 2.87 1.49 31.62
CA VAL A 326 3.83 0.76 32.46
C VAL A 326 3.80 1.27 33.90
N ALA A 327 4.33 0.47 34.83
CA ALA A 327 4.60 0.92 36.19
C ALA A 327 6.08 1.22 36.37
N ILE A 328 6.41 2.40 36.91
CA ILE A 328 7.78 2.89 37.11
C ILE A 328 8.05 3.03 38.61
N ASP A 329 9.06 2.34 39.11
CA ASP A 329 9.57 2.54 40.47
C ASP A 329 10.55 3.72 40.50
N SER A 330 10.12 4.82 41.12
CA SER A 330 10.91 6.05 41.24
C SER A 330 12.22 5.91 42.04
N ALA A 331 12.35 4.89 42.90
CA ALA A 331 13.54 4.68 43.72
C ALA A 331 14.61 3.85 43.00
N THR A 332 14.20 2.93 42.12
CA THR A 332 15.09 1.99 41.43
C THR A 332 15.20 2.22 39.93
N GLY A 333 14.26 2.98 39.33
CA GLY A 333 14.13 3.15 37.88
C GLY A 333 13.58 1.91 37.15
N ALA A 334 13.07 0.92 37.89
CA ALA A 334 12.52 -0.29 37.31
C ALA A 334 11.20 -0.01 36.57
N VAL A 335 11.09 -0.50 35.34
CA VAL A 335 9.89 -0.50 34.51
C VAL A 335 9.30 -1.90 34.53
N SER A 336 7.99 -2.00 34.77
CA SER A 336 7.24 -3.27 34.80
C SER A 336 5.94 -3.16 34.00
N ASN A 337 5.31 -4.31 33.68
CA ASN A 337 4.18 -4.40 32.75
C ASN A 337 4.53 -3.95 31.32
N ALA A 338 5.83 -3.98 30.96
CA ALA A 338 6.30 -3.45 29.69
C ALA A 338 5.81 -4.29 28.50
N ARG A 339 5.65 -5.60 28.67
CA ARG A 339 5.22 -6.49 27.59
C ARG A 339 3.80 -6.19 27.14
N ALA A 340 2.89 -5.96 28.09
CA ALA A 340 1.49 -5.64 27.80
C ALA A 340 1.30 -4.21 27.27
N ALA A 341 2.26 -3.31 27.55
CA ALA A 341 2.29 -1.93 27.07
C ALA A 341 3.06 -1.75 25.76
N ALA A 342 3.64 -2.82 25.20
CA ALA A 342 4.52 -2.74 24.03
C ALA A 342 3.86 -3.23 22.75
N GLN A 343 4.20 -2.57 21.64
CA GLN A 343 3.93 -3.04 20.29
C GLN A 343 5.26 -3.33 19.58
N LYS A 344 5.38 -4.50 18.93
CA LYS A 344 6.51 -4.76 18.04
C LYS A 344 6.38 -3.91 16.77
N VAL A 345 7.43 -3.17 16.40
CA VAL A 345 7.38 -2.20 15.30
C VAL A 345 8.19 -2.60 14.07
N ASN A 346 8.91 -3.72 14.11
CA ASN A 346 9.60 -4.27 12.96
C ASN A 346 9.41 -5.79 12.83
N ALA A 347 9.75 -6.32 11.65
CA ALA A 347 9.70 -7.77 11.38
C ALA A 347 10.96 -8.52 11.86
N SER A 348 11.98 -7.81 12.32
CA SER A 348 13.26 -8.37 12.77
C SER A 348 13.18 -8.95 14.18
N GLY A 349 14.12 -9.84 14.51
CA GLY A 349 14.22 -10.48 15.82
C GLY A 349 13.07 -11.44 16.13
N SER A 350 13.34 -12.43 16.98
CA SER A 350 12.34 -13.37 17.51
C SER A 350 12.21 -13.29 19.02
N ALA A 351 13.11 -12.58 19.70
CA ALA A 351 13.06 -12.39 21.14
C ALA A 351 11.87 -11.53 21.54
N GLU A 352 11.23 -11.90 22.65
CA GLU A 352 10.17 -11.11 23.27
C GLU A 352 10.77 -10.03 24.17
N LEU A 353 10.08 -8.89 24.27
CA LEU A 353 10.40 -7.87 25.26
C LEU A 353 10.26 -8.45 26.68
N PRO A 354 11.26 -8.26 27.57
CA PRO A 354 11.10 -8.58 28.99
C PRO A 354 9.96 -7.77 29.60
N ASP A 355 9.16 -8.38 30.46
CA ASP A 355 8.06 -7.68 31.10
C ASP A 355 8.53 -6.66 32.16
N SER A 356 9.74 -6.85 32.68
CA SER A 356 10.41 -5.92 33.61
C SER A 356 11.87 -5.69 33.20
N PHE A 357 12.29 -4.43 33.21
CA PHE A 357 13.67 -4.01 32.92
C PHE A 357 14.05 -2.69 33.63
N THR A 358 15.35 -2.42 33.72
CA THR A 358 15.92 -1.12 34.09
C THR A 358 16.67 -0.52 32.90
N LEU A 359 16.79 0.80 32.90
CA LEU A 359 17.54 1.56 31.90
C LEU A 359 18.82 2.09 32.53
N HIS A 360 19.97 1.68 31.99
CA HIS A 360 21.28 2.15 32.45
C HIS A 360 21.92 3.02 31.39
N ALA A 361 21.92 4.35 31.61
CA ALA A 361 22.57 5.30 30.74
C ALA A 361 24.08 5.06 30.68
N THR A 362 24.60 4.94 29.47
CA THR A 362 26.04 4.81 29.16
C THR A 362 26.61 6.12 28.62
N ASP A 363 25.78 6.94 27.98
CA ASP A 363 26.09 8.33 27.59
C ASP A 363 24.79 9.10 27.28
N VAL A 364 24.93 10.28 26.70
CA VAL A 364 23.83 11.11 26.19
C VAL A 364 23.86 11.12 24.66
N ALA A 365 22.72 10.81 24.05
CA ALA A 365 22.51 10.91 22.62
C ALA A 365 21.99 12.30 22.25
N GLY A 366 22.86 13.15 21.72
CA GLY A 366 22.52 14.51 21.28
C GLY A 366 22.33 15.49 22.46
N GLY A 367 21.27 16.29 22.41
CA GLY A 367 20.90 17.24 23.44
C GLY A 367 21.46 18.65 23.26
N ASP A 368 22.16 18.92 22.16
CA ASP A 368 22.62 20.26 21.83
C ASP A 368 21.47 21.14 21.33
N ILE A 369 21.27 22.29 21.97
CA ILE A 369 20.33 23.34 21.56
C ILE A 369 21.12 24.65 21.38
N GLY A 370 21.27 25.09 20.13
CA GLY A 370 21.88 26.37 19.77
C GLY A 370 20.82 27.38 19.32
N LEU A 371 20.73 28.52 20.00
CA LEU A 371 19.74 29.56 19.78
C LEU A 371 20.39 30.93 19.57
N HIS A 372 19.70 31.82 18.87
CA HIS A 372 20.03 33.25 18.83
C HIS A 372 19.19 34.05 19.84
N THR A 373 18.31 34.95 19.38
CA THR A 373 17.39 35.73 20.25
C THR A 373 15.95 35.27 19.99
N LEU A 374 15.32 34.62 20.97
CA LEU A 374 13.98 34.01 20.84
C LEU A 374 13.08 34.27 22.06
N SER A 375 11.79 33.97 21.94
CA SER A 375 10.87 33.77 23.06
C SER A 375 10.48 32.30 23.15
N VAL A 376 10.73 31.63 24.29
CA VAL A 376 10.45 30.19 24.44
C VAL A 376 9.88 29.88 25.82
N GLN A 377 8.77 29.14 25.91
CA GLN A 377 8.25 28.72 27.22
C GLN A 377 9.13 27.64 27.84
N GLU A 378 9.47 26.57 27.12
CA GLU A 378 10.35 25.51 27.63
C GLU A 378 11.55 25.24 26.70
N THR A 379 12.77 25.35 27.23
CA THR A 379 14.00 24.92 26.54
C THR A 379 14.64 23.79 27.34
N TRP A 380 14.59 22.57 26.82
CA TRP A 380 15.01 21.36 27.52
C TRP A 380 15.99 20.53 26.69
N GLY A 381 17.25 20.52 27.09
CA GLY A 381 18.31 19.80 26.38
C GLY A 381 19.44 19.38 27.29
N TYR A 382 20.49 18.80 26.71
CA TYR A 382 21.73 18.55 27.44
C TYR A 382 22.57 19.82 27.47
N HIS A 383 23.06 20.29 26.32
CA HIS A 383 23.79 21.56 26.24
C HIS A 383 22.91 22.63 25.62
N VAL A 384 22.80 23.78 26.29
CA VAL A 384 22.03 24.92 25.76
C VAL A 384 22.97 26.08 25.55
N THR A 385 22.97 26.66 24.35
CA THR A 385 23.75 27.85 24.00
C THR A 385 22.84 28.92 23.43
N MET A 386 22.79 30.07 24.08
CA MET A 386 22.06 31.27 23.63
C MET A 386 23.06 32.34 23.22
N SER A 387 23.18 32.57 21.91
CA SER A 387 24.21 33.43 21.30
C SER A 387 23.74 34.87 21.04
N GLY A 388 22.44 35.13 21.09
CA GLY A 388 21.85 36.44 20.83
C GLY A 388 21.91 37.39 22.01
N TYR A 389 21.76 38.70 21.74
CA TYR A 389 21.51 39.69 22.78
C TYR A 389 19.99 39.78 23.02
N GLY A 390 19.56 39.56 24.26
CA GLY A 390 18.15 39.52 24.64
C GLY A 390 17.46 38.16 24.44
N GLY A 391 16.13 38.15 24.51
CA GLY A 391 15.29 36.95 24.48
C GLY A 391 14.60 36.70 25.82
N SER A 392 13.48 35.98 25.79
CA SER A 392 12.64 35.70 26.96
C SER A 392 12.37 34.20 27.06
N TYR A 393 12.73 33.60 28.19
CA TYR A 393 12.62 32.17 28.40
C TYR A 393 11.91 31.91 29.73
N GLU A 394 10.84 31.13 29.73
CA GLU A 394 10.15 30.83 30.98
C GLU A 394 10.92 29.75 31.74
N ARG A 395 11.23 28.62 31.10
CA ARG A 395 11.88 27.47 31.73
C ARG A 395 13.07 27.01 30.90
N VAL A 396 14.27 27.05 31.50
CA VAL A 396 15.52 26.60 30.87
C VAL A 396 16.07 25.42 31.69
N LEU A 397 16.10 24.24 31.06
CA LEU A 397 16.35 22.95 31.67
C LEU A 397 17.56 22.21 31.03
N PRO A 398 18.78 22.74 31.12
CA PRO A 398 19.98 22.09 30.61
C PRO A 398 20.45 20.97 31.56
N ALA A 399 20.40 19.71 31.14
CA ALA A 399 20.99 18.60 31.90
C ALA A 399 22.53 18.63 31.92
N GLY A 400 23.12 19.25 30.91
CA GLY A 400 24.53 19.55 30.74
C GLY A 400 24.86 21.02 31.00
N ASP A 401 25.71 21.58 30.15
CA ASP A 401 26.22 22.94 30.32
C ASP A 401 25.32 23.99 29.67
N PHE A 402 25.21 25.15 30.31
CA PHE A 402 24.46 26.29 29.81
C PHE A 402 25.38 27.47 29.51
N LYS A 403 25.29 27.97 28.28
CA LYS A 403 26.04 29.14 27.82
C LYS A 403 25.08 30.20 27.32
N VAL A 404 25.29 31.45 27.73
CA VAL A 404 24.38 32.55 27.39
C VAL A 404 25.15 33.86 27.25
N VAL A 405 24.79 34.66 26.26
CA VAL A 405 25.24 36.06 26.13
C VAL A 405 24.44 36.93 27.08
N THR A 406 23.15 37.13 26.80
CA THR A 406 22.18 37.79 27.70
C THR A 406 20.79 37.20 27.43
N ALA A 407 19.92 37.12 28.43
CA ALA A 407 18.53 36.65 28.31
C ALA A 407 17.72 37.01 29.55
N SER A 408 16.39 37.08 29.44
CA SER A 408 15.47 37.04 30.58
C SER A 408 15.00 35.62 30.80
N ILE A 409 15.22 35.05 31.99
CA ILE A 409 14.92 33.66 32.32
C ILE A 409 14.10 33.64 33.62
N GLN A 410 12.91 33.02 33.61
CA GLN A 410 12.11 32.92 34.83
C GLN A 410 12.63 31.78 35.74
N GLU A 411 12.78 30.57 35.19
CA GLU A 411 13.28 29.38 35.89
C GLU A 411 14.50 28.79 35.18
N LEU A 412 15.58 28.56 35.93
CA LEU A 412 16.77 27.82 35.49
C LEU A 412 17.03 26.60 36.38
N ARG A 413 17.03 25.40 35.80
CA ARG A 413 17.51 24.18 36.49
C ARG A 413 18.58 23.49 35.66
N GLY A 414 19.83 23.56 36.11
CA GLY A 414 20.99 23.07 35.36
C GLY A 414 21.71 21.89 36.01
N GLY A 415 22.09 20.88 35.21
CA GLY A 415 22.94 19.77 35.65
C GLY A 415 24.45 20.02 35.48
N GLY A 416 24.85 21.02 34.71
CA GLY A 416 26.25 21.43 34.49
C GLY A 416 26.53 22.86 34.96
N PHE A 417 27.50 23.51 34.32
CA PHE A 417 27.84 24.91 34.63
C PHE A 417 26.96 25.91 33.88
N LEU A 418 26.89 27.14 34.40
CA LEU A 418 26.37 28.31 33.67
C LEU A 418 27.55 29.20 33.25
N TRP A 419 27.58 29.66 32.00
CA TRP A 419 28.59 30.60 31.50
C TRP A 419 27.95 31.81 30.82
N ALA A 420 28.00 32.96 31.47
CA ALA A 420 27.63 34.25 30.91
C ALA A 420 28.77 34.80 30.04
N ILE A 421 28.77 34.47 28.76
CA ILE A 421 29.91 34.67 27.84
C ILE A 421 30.26 36.17 27.69
N ALA A 422 29.24 37.03 27.61
CA ALA A 422 29.42 38.47 27.47
C ALA A 422 29.41 39.23 28.81
N GLY A 423 29.25 38.51 29.92
CA GLY A 423 29.23 39.08 31.26
C GLY A 423 30.59 39.65 31.66
N GLY A 424 30.59 40.78 32.34
CA GLY A 424 31.79 41.40 32.90
C GLY A 424 31.53 42.00 34.27
N CYS A 425 32.55 42.04 35.10
CA CYS A 425 32.49 42.68 36.41
C CYS A 425 33.75 43.52 36.63
N SER A 426 33.59 44.78 37.06
CA SER A 426 34.71 45.62 37.50
C SER A 426 34.88 45.57 39.02
N SER A 427 33.84 45.15 39.74
CA SER A 427 33.83 44.85 41.17
C SER A 427 32.71 43.84 41.47
N PRO A 428 32.69 43.20 42.66
CA PRO A 428 31.59 42.28 43.04
C PRO A 428 30.19 42.92 43.04
N SER A 429 30.11 44.25 43.12
CA SER A 429 28.86 45.02 43.10
C SER A 429 28.55 45.68 41.75
N ASN A 430 29.47 45.62 40.79
CA ASN A 430 29.32 46.23 39.47
C ASN A 430 29.60 45.21 38.37
N CYS A 431 28.55 44.52 37.96
CA CYS A 431 28.54 43.53 36.90
C CYS A 431 27.53 43.92 35.81
N TRP A 432 27.86 43.65 34.55
CA TRP A 432 27.04 43.99 33.38
C TRP A 432 26.93 42.80 32.42
N ASN A 433 25.93 42.82 31.54
CA ASN A 433 25.68 41.79 30.52
C ASN A 433 25.55 40.35 31.06
N PHE A 434 25.00 40.20 32.26
CA PHE A 434 24.58 38.90 32.80
C PHE A 434 23.14 38.58 32.34
N PRO A 435 22.76 37.30 32.25
CA PRO A 435 21.36 36.92 32.11
C PRO A 435 20.55 37.36 33.34
N SER A 436 19.34 37.89 33.13
CA SER A 436 18.38 38.19 34.20
C SER A 436 17.64 36.91 34.56
N ILE A 437 17.93 36.33 35.73
CA ILE A 437 17.35 35.08 36.21
C ILE A 437 16.49 35.36 37.44
N THR A 438 15.23 34.91 37.43
CA THR A 438 14.29 35.09 38.55
C THR A 438 14.48 34.03 39.63
N ASP A 439 14.55 32.76 39.25
CA ASP A 439 14.87 31.62 40.12
C ASP A 439 15.81 30.64 39.40
N GLY A 440 16.83 30.15 40.09
CA GLY A 440 17.88 29.35 39.48
C GLY A 440 18.65 28.44 40.42
N SER A 441 18.86 27.19 40.00
CA SER A 441 19.74 26.23 40.66
C SER A 441 20.55 25.45 39.64
N ILE A 442 21.87 25.38 39.82
CA ILE A 442 22.76 24.59 38.95
C ILE A 442 23.70 23.70 39.76
N ALA A 443 24.03 22.51 39.26
CA ALA A 443 24.97 21.62 39.92
C ALA A 443 26.44 22.03 39.74
N GLY A 444 26.78 22.69 38.62
CA GLY A 444 28.11 23.19 38.33
C GLY A 444 28.39 24.59 38.89
N GLN A 445 29.46 25.21 38.41
CA GLN A 445 29.84 26.58 38.77
C GLN A 445 29.19 27.62 37.84
N PHE A 446 29.14 28.88 38.28
CA PHE A 446 28.77 30.01 37.42
C PHE A 446 30.04 30.75 36.97
N TYR A 447 30.27 30.84 35.65
CA TYR A 447 31.36 31.57 35.01
C TYR A 447 30.87 32.82 34.26
N TYR A 448 31.77 33.79 34.06
CA TYR A 448 31.53 34.96 33.22
C TYR A 448 32.74 35.33 32.36
N GLY A 449 32.48 36.12 31.31
CA GLY A 449 33.48 36.70 30.42
C GLY A 449 34.15 35.70 29.47
N SER A 450 34.93 36.22 28.52
CA SER A 450 35.64 35.40 27.52
C SER A 450 36.69 34.48 28.14
N GLY A 451 37.26 34.87 29.29
CA GLY A 451 38.22 34.07 30.05
C GLY A 451 37.60 32.96 30.91
N LYS A 452 36.27 32.80 30.91
CA LYS A 452 35.53 31.82 31.74
C LYS A 452 35.92 31.91 33.24
N THR A 453 35.87 33.12 33.79
CA THR A 453 36.22 33.39 35.19
C THR A 453 35.09 32.97 36.14
N PRO A 454 35.37 32.26 37.25
CA PRO A 454 34.33 31.89 38.23
C PRO A 454 33.71 33.11 38.92
N LEU A 455 32.39 33.12 39.06
CA LEU A 455 31.64 34.13 39.83
C LEU A 455 31.50 33.68 41.28
N SER A 456 31.86 34.54 42.24
CA SER A 456 31.85 34.18 43.66
C SER A 456 30.45 33.94 44.24
N SER A 457 29.45 34.71 43.82
CA SER A 457 28.04 34.55 44.24
C SER A 457 27.08 35.27 43.29
N HIS A 458 25.82 34.83 43.25
CA HIS A 458 24.73 35.50 42.52
C HIS A 458 23.46 35.53 43.38
N PRO A 459 22.69 36.63 43.41
CA PRO A 459 21.55 36.78 44.31
C PRO A 459 20.35 35.86 43.99
N LYS A 460 20.24 35.39 42.74
CA LYS A 460 19.08 34.62 42.25
C LYS A 460 19.41 33.23 41.71
N VAL A 461 20.69 32.85 41.71
CA VAL A 461 21.13 31.54 41.22
C VAL A 461 21.95 30.88 42.31
N GLN A 462 21.51 29.72 42.78
CA GLN A 462 22.22 28.89 43.72
C GLN A 462 23.20 27.97 42.99
N TYR A 463 24.47 27.98 43.40
CA TYR A 463 25.51 27.13 42.82
C TYR A 463 26.73 27.00 43.73
N PRO A 464 27.43 25.84 43.73
CA PRO A 464 26.98 24.56 43.17
C PRO A 464 25.92 23.89 44.08
N VAL A 465 24.85 23.32 43.50
CA VAL A 465 23.80 22.58 44.23
C VAL A 465 23.85 21.10 43.85
N ALA A 466 24.40 20.27 44.75
CA ALA A 466 24.58 18.84 44.52
C ALA A 466 23.24 18.12 44.20
N GLY A 467 23.29 17.19 43.25
CA GLY A 467 22.13 16.39 42.85
C GLY A 467 21.12 17.08 41.93
N THR A 468 21.35 18.35 41.57
CA THR A 468 20.48 19.08 40.63
C THR A 468 20.66 18.53 39.22
N SER A 469 19.58 18.03 38.61
CA SER A 469 19.53 17.73 37.18
C SER A 469 18.07 17.74 36.72
N PRO A 470 17.74 18.45 35.62
CA PRO A 470 16.40 18.41 35.04
C PRO A 470 16.08 17.11 34.30
N GLY A 471 17.07 16.23 34.06
CA GLY A 471 16.91 15.07 33.18
C GLY A 471 16.83 15.45 31.71
N LEU A 472 16.47 14.50 30.83
CA LEU A 472 16.37 14.70 29.38
C LEU A 472 14.96 14.36 28.87
N PRO A 473 14.48 15.03 27.81
CA PRO A 473 13.13 14.81 27.29
C PRO A 473 12.94 13.43 26.65
N GLY A 474 14.00 12.82 26.11
CA GLY A 474 13.94 11.54 25.40
C GLY A 474 13.95 11.71 23.89
N ALA A 475 13.93 10.60 23.16
CA ALA A 475 13.86 10.63 21.70
C ALA A 475 12.39 10.51 21.23
N PRO A 476 11.94 11.33 20.26
CA PRO A 476 10.62 11.14 19.67
C PRO A 476 10.62 9.88 18.81
N PHE A 477 9.46 9.25 18.65
CA PHE A 477 9.27 8.14 17.71
C PHE A 477 8.47 8.59 16.50
N CYS A 478 8.97 8.31 15.29
CA CYS A 478 8.25 8.59 14.06
C CYS A 478 7.75 7.30 13.43
N ASP A 479 6.44 7.04 13.51
CA ASP A 479 5.85 5.86 12.91
C ASP A 479 5.67 6.04 11.40
N THR A 480 6.57 5.43 10.63
CA THR A 480 6.54 5.43 9.17
C THR A 480 6.21 4.06 8.59
N ARG A 481 5.64 3.16 9.40
CA ARG A 481 5.31 1.81 8.96
C ARG A 481 4.23 1.88 7.89
N THR A 482 4.44 1.15 6.81
CA THR A 482 3.45 0.96 5.75
C THR A 482 3.54 -0.46 5.24
N ASP A 483 2.37 -1.01 4.91
CA ASP A 483 2.25 -2.23 4.16
C ASP A 483 2.66 -2.01 2.70
N THR A 484 3.16 -3.07 2.06
CA THR A 484 3.30 -3.10 0.60
C THR A 484 1.93 -3.09 -0.05
N PHE A 485 1.82 -2.43 -1.21
CA PHE A 485 0.59 -2.30 -1.96
C PHE A 485 0.66 -3.08 -3.26
N ASP A 486 -0.27 -4.01 -3.47
CA ASP A 486 -0.44 -4.70 -4.74
C ASP A 486 -1.86 -4.53 -5.28
N ALA A 487 -2.02 -3.68 -6.29
CA ALA A 487 -3.27 -3.44 -7.00
C ALA A 487 -3.86 -4.74 -7.58
N ALA A 488 -3.02 -5.68 -8.04
CA ALA A 488 -3.49 -6.92 -8.66
C ALA A 488 -4.19 -7.84 -7.65
N ALA A 489 -3.81 -7.77 -6.37
CA ALA A 489 -4.43 -8.55 -5.30
C ALA A 489 -5.92 -8.21 -5.10
N PHE A 490 -6.36 -7.03 -5.53
CA PHE A 490 -7.75 -6.58 -5.38
C PHE A 490 -8.66 -6.92 -6.57
N ARG A 491 -8.21 -7.77 -7.50
CA ARG A 491 -8.97 -8.15 -8.70
C ARG A 491 -10.37 -8.71 -8.40
N SER A 492 -10.53 -9.50 -7.35
CA SER A 492 -11.83 -10.09 -6.96
C SER A 492 -12.82 -9.08 -6.36
N SER A 493 -12.30 -7.97 -5.82
CA SER A 493 -13.09 -6.92 -5.16
C SER A 493 -13.41 -5.74 -6.08
N ALA A 494 -12.70 -5.60 -7.20
CA ALA A 494 -12.92 -4.54 -8.18
C ALA A 494 -14.27 -4.70 -8.90
N ASN A 495 -14.87 -3.59 -9.33
CA ASN A 495 -16.10 -3.59 -10.13
C ASN A 495 -15.81 -3.65 -11.63
N TYR A 496 -14.72 -2.99 -12.05
CA TYR A 496 -14.27 -2.93 -13.44
C TYR A 496 -12.81 -3.38 -13.51
N ILE A 497 -12.51 -4.34 -14.36
CA ILE A 497 -11.15 -4.84 -14.57
C ILE A 497 -10.78 -4.65 -16.03
N PHE A 498 -9.80 -3.80 -16.28
CA PHE A 498 -9.23 -3.54 -17.59
C PHE A 498 -7.93 -4.33 -17.72
N ASP A 499 -7.91 -5.33 -18.61
CA ASP A 499 -6.76 -6.18 -18.85
C ASP A 499 -6.51 -6.41 -20.36
N PHE A 500 -5.44 -7.14 -20.66
CA PHE A 500 -5.14 -7.55 -22.03
C PHE A 500 -5.29 -9.07 -22.15
N ASP A 501 -5.78 -9.54 -23.30
CA ASP A 501 -5.72 -10.96 -23.63
C ASP A 501 -4.30 -11.43 -23.99
N ALA A 502 -4.16 -12.72 -24.28
CA ALA A 502 -2.88 -13.32 -24.65
C ALA A 502 -2.25 -12.69 -25.91
N ASN A 503 -3.05 -12.04 -26.76
CA ASN A 503 -2.61 -11.36 -27.98
C ASN A 503 -2.42 -9.84 -27.76
N GLY A 504 -2.55 -9.34 -26.53
CA GLY A 504 -2.41 -7.92 -26.21
C GLY A 504 -3.66 -7.08 -26.51
N LYS A 505 -4.81 -7.72 -26.76
CA LYS A 505 -6.07 -7.03 -27.06
C LYS A 505 -6.73 -6.52 -25.78
N PRO A 506 -7.19 -5.25 -25.73
CA PRO A 506 -7.79 -4.68 -24.53
C PRO A 506 -9.16 -5.30 -24.24
N ARG A 507 -9.38 -5.70 -22.99
CA ARG A 507 -10.63 -6.29 -22.50
C ARG A 507 -11.12 -5.63 -21.22
N LEU A 508 -12.43 -5.72 -21.01
CA LEU A 508 -13.11 -5.31 -19.79
C LEU A 508 -13.83 -6.51 -19.16
N THR A 509 -13.74 -6.62 -17.83
CA THR A 509 -14.62 -7.44 -17.01
C THR A 509 -15.40 -6.53 -16.06
N ILE A 510 -16.72 -6.70 -16.02
CA ILE A 510 -17.65 -6.05 -15.11
C ILE A 510 -18.11 -7.11 -14.10
N GLN A 511 -18.04 -6.80 -12.82
CA GLN A 511 -18.51 -7.68 -11.74
C GLN A 511 -19.01 -6.86 -10.55
N HIS A 512 -19.85 -7.46 -9.70
CA HIS A 512 -20.47 -6.81 -8.55
C HIS A 512 -21.25 -5.54 -8.90
N MET A 513 -21.80 -5.45 -10.11
CA MET A 513 -22.52 -4.28 -10.60
C MET A 513 -23.97 -4.61 -10.90
N LYS A 514 -24.87 -3.70 -10.52
CA LYS A 514 -26.31 -3.80 -10.83
C LYS A 514 -26.80 -2.55 -11.56
N ALA A 515 -27.79 -2.73 -12.43
CA ALA A 515 -28.57 -1.65 -12.98
C ALA A 515 -29.56 -1.10 -11.94
N SER A 516 -30.13 0.08 -12.18
CA SER A 516 -31.07 0.75 -11.27
C SER A 516 -32.30 -0.10 -10.91
N ASP A 517 -32.69 -1.03 -11.78
CA ASP A 517 -33.78 -2.00 -11.57
C ASP A 517 -33.38 -3.23 -10.71
N GLY A 518 -32.12 -3.29 -10.26
CA GLY A 518 -31.58 -4.35 -9.42
C GLY A 518 -31.03 -5.57 -10.16
N ARG A 519 -31.12 -5.61 -11.50
CA ARG A 519 -30.55 -6.71 -12.29
C ARG A 519 -29.03 -6.62 -12.36
N SER A 520 -28.33 -7.75 -12.23
CA SER A 520 -26.88 -7.79 -12.43
C SER A 520 -26.51 -7.44 -13.88
N ILE A 521 -25.42 -6.71 -14.03
CA ILE A 521 -24.81 -6.39 -15.32
C ILE A 521 -23.42 -7.01 -15.49
N ASP A 522 -23.09 -8.00 -14.66
CA ASP A 522 -21.79 -8.65 -14.63
C ASP A 522 -21.52 -9.39 -15.95
N ARG A 523 -20.33 -9.17 -16.51
CA ARG A 523 -19.92 -9.64 -17.83
C ARG A 523 -18.40 -9.73 -17.89
N ALA A 524 -17.86 -10.83 -18.41
CA ALA A 524 -16.42 -11.02 -18.54
C ALA A 524 -15.97 -11.07 -20.01
N GLY A 525 -14.70 -10.73 -20.25
CA GLY A 525 -14.08 -10.87 -21.56
C GLY A 525 -14.61 -9.92 -22.64
N ILE A 526 -15.16 -8.77 -22.24
CA ILE A 526 -15.70 -7.78 -23.16
C ILE A 526 -14.55 -7.20 -23.99
N ASP A 527 -14.60 -7.36 -25.30
CA ASP A 527 -13.60 -6.84 -26.24
C ASP A 527 -13.76 -5.34 -26.48
N LEU A 528 -12.81 -4.52 -26.01
CA LEU A 528 -12.85 -3.06 -26.14
C LEU A 528 -12.51 -2.55 -27.56
N THR A 529 -12.02 -3.42 -28.46
CA THR A 529 -11.73 -3.07 -29.86
C THR A 529 -12.92 -3.27 -30.79
N ALA A 530 -13.91 -4.06 -30.36
CA ALA A 530 -15.11 -4.31 -31.15
C ALA A 530 -15.90 -2.99 -31.34
N VAL A 531 -16.24 -2.68 -32.59
CA VAL A 531 -17.08 -1.54 -32.97
C VAL A 531 -18.37 -2.09 -33.58
N ASP A 532 -19.49 -1.94 -32.89
CA ASP A 532 -20.79 -2.37 -33.41
C ASP A 532 -21.39 -1.37 -34.41
N PRO A 533 -22.08 -1.83 -35.47
CA PRO A 533 -22.62 -0.99 -36.54
C PRO A 533 -23.87 -0.18 -36.13
N VAL A 534 -24.14 0.88 -36.89
CA VAL A 534 -25.21 1.88 -36.67
C VAL A 534 -26.48 1.54 -37.50
N PRO A 535 -27.59 2.30 -37.37
CA PRO A 535 -28.92 1.89 -36.93
C PRO A 535 -29.86 1.38 -38.05
N THR A 536 -29.35 0.80 -39.15
CA THR A 536 -30.24 0.26 -40.21
C THR A 536 -30.53 -1.23 -40.08
N THR A 537 -30.15 -1.88 -38.97
CA THR A 537 -30.49 -3.29 -38.72
C THR A 537 -31.02 -3.49 -37.30
N ALA A 538 -31.90 -4.49 -37.18
CA ALA A 538 -32.88 -4.80 -36.13
C ALA A 538 -32.53 -4.47 -34.65
N PRO A 539 -33.55 -4.21 -33.80
CA PRO A 539 -33.37 -3.90 -32.39
C PRO A 539 -32.85 -5.13 -31.62
N GLY A 540 -31.53 -5.19 -31.41
CA GLY A 540 -30.92 -6.23 -30.59
C GLY A 540 -29.45 -6.54 -30.87
N ALA A 541 -28.56 -5.55 -30.97
CA ALA A 541 -27.10 -5.71 -30.81
C ALA A 541 -26.37 -4.35 -30.88
N MET A 542 -26.11 -3.72 -29.73
CA MET A 542 -25.07 -2.70 -29.57
C MET A 542 -24.43 -2.93 -28.19
N VAL A 543 -23.24 -3.53 -28.11
CA VAL A 543 -22.60 -3.85 -26.82
C VAL A 543 -21.12 -3.51 -26.85
N LEU A 544 -20.86 -2.22 -26.98
CA LEU A 544 -20.10 -1.47 -25.98
C LEU A 544 -20.45 -0.01 -26.19
N ARG A 545 -20.98 0.59 -25.11
CA ARG A 545 -21.28 2.01 -24.83
C ARG A 545 -22.64 2.20 -24.17
N ARG A 546 -23.55 1.24 -24.35
CA ARG A 546 -24.78 1.12 -23.57
C ARG A 546 -24.92 -0.27 -22.99
N ILE A 547 -25.33 -0.38 -21.73
CA ILE A 547 -25.79 -1.62 -21.12
C ILE A 547 -27.29 -1.43 -20.87
N ASN A 548 -28.10 -2.33 -21.42
CA ASN A 548 -29.57 -2.26 -21.35
C ASN A 548 -30.13 -0.90 -21.84
N GLY A 549 -29.51 -0.31 -22.87
CA GLY A 549 -29.92 0.98 -23.43
C GLY A 549 -29.44 2.23 -22.69
N VAL A 550 -28.67 2.08 -21.60
CA VAL A 550 -28.13 3.17 -20.78
C VAL A 550 -26.63 3.34 -21.01
N ASP A 551 -26.17 4.58 -21.20
CA ASP A 551 -24.76 4.89 -21.44
C ASP A 551 -23.88 4.41 -20.27
N PHE A 552 -22.85 3.63 -20.59
CA PHE A 552 -21.99 2.98 -19.58
C PHE A 552 -20.61 3.66 -19.50
N LEU A 553 -19.78 3.53 -20.55
CA LEU A 553 -18.42 4.07 -20.58
C LEU A 553 -18.23 4.91 -21.85
N GLY A 554 -17.75 6.15 -21.71
CA GLY A 554 -17.58 7.09 -22.80
C GLY A 554 -16.44 8.09 -22.59
N CYS A 555 -15.72 8.39 -23.66
CA CYS A 555 -14.59 9.31 -23.70
C CYS A 555 -14.59 10.12 -25.02
N ASP A 556 -13.99 11.31 -24.99
CA ASP A 556 -13.94 12.24 -26.12
C ASP A 556 -13.02 11.75 -27.24
N ASN A 557 -13.43 12.06 -28.48
CA ASN A 557 -12.57 12.07 -29.66
C ASN A 557 -11.87 10.74 -30.04
N GLN A 558 -12.48 9.59 -29.74
CA GLN A 558 -12.04 8.27 -30.25
C GLN A 558 -12.98 7.67 -31.32
N SER A 559 -13.77 8.53 -31.98
CA SER A 559 -14.56 8.17 -33.16
C SER A 559 -13.65 7.88 -34.38
N PRO A 560 -13.88 6.81 -35.17
CA PRO A 560 -13.10 6.53 -36.38
C PRO A 560 -13.22 7.58 -37.50
N SER A 561 -14.24 8.45 -37.46
CA SER A 561 -14.43 9.55 -38.42
C SER A 561 -15.40 10.61 -37.89
N ASN A 562 -15.47 11.75 -38.56
CA ASN A 562 -16.49 12.80 -38.38
C ASN A 562 -17.95 12.32 -38.55
N GLN A 563 -18.16 11.09 -39.04
CA GLN A 563 -19.46 10.45 -39.25
C GLN A 563 -20.03 9.80 -37.97
N TYR A 564 -19.21 9.59 -36.93
CA TYR A 564 -19.62 8.89 -35.69
C TYR A 564 -19.26 9.67 -34.42
N ARG A 565 -19.49 11.00 -34.44
CA ARG A 565 -19.21 11.89 -33.29
C ARG A 565 -19.93 11.47 -32.00
N ASP A 566 -21.01 10.69 -32.10
CA ASP A 566 -21.82 10.21 -30.97
C ASP A 566 -21.33 8.88 -30.37
N ALA A 567 -20.24 8.33 -30.91
CA ALA A 567 -19.67 7.08 -30.46
C ALA A 567 -18.83 7.31 -29.19
N LEU A 568 -19.36 6.95 -28.01
CA LEU A 568 -18.74 6.99 -26.67
C LEU A 568 -17.45 6.11 -26.48
N ALA A 569 -16.36 6.20 -27.25
CA ALA A 569 -15.31 5.13 -27.25
C ALA A 569 -14.29 5.45 -26.19
N CYS A 570 -13.98 4.47 -25.35
CA CYS A 570 -12.85 4.59 -24.46
C CYS A 570 -11.96 3.35 -24.58
N LEU A 571 -10.64 3.55 -24.51
CA LEU A 571 -9.64 2.50 -24.32
C LEU A 571 -9.46 1.48 -25.46
N ARG A 572 -10.11 1.67 -26.63
CA ARG A 572 -10.00 0.78 -27.81
C ARG A 572 -8.58 0.61 -28.35
N ASN A 573 -7.75 1.64 -28.20
CA ASN A 573 -6.39 1.68 -28.73
C ASN A 573 -5.34 1.35 -27.65
N ALA A 574 -5.77 0.90 -26.47
CA ALA A 574 -4.86 0.50 -25.41
C ALA A 574 -4.08 -0.75 -25.84
N THR A 575 -2.79 -0.78 -25.49
CA THR A 575 -1.91 -1.93 -25.69
C THR A 575 -1.08 -2.14 -24.42
N PRO A 576 -0.50 -3.33 -24.19
CA PRO A 576 0.39 -3.55 -23.05
C PRO A 576 1.54 -2.55 -22.96
N ALA A 577 2.02 -2.03 -24.11
CA ALA A 577 3.10 -1.07 -24.17
C ALA A 577 2.66 0.37 -23.87
N THR A 578 1.49 0.78 -24.34
CA THR A 578 0.99 2.17 -24.18
C THR A 578 0.16 2.36 -22.92
N GLY A 579 -0.29 1.27 -22.29
CA GLY A 579 -1.22 1.30 -21.16
C GLY A 579 -2.60 1.82 -21.53
N TRP A 580 -3.32 2.28 -20.50
CA TRP A 580 -4.70 2.74 -20.57
C TRP A 580 -4.75 4.26 -20.60
N ARG A 581 -5.46 4.85 -21.57
CA ARG A 581 -5.57 6.31 -21.69
C ARG A 581 -7.02 6.74 -21.90
N LEU A 582 -7.58 7.36 -20.88
CA LEU A 582 -8.94 7.90 -20.86
C LEU A 582 -8.88 9.40 -21.19
N ASN A 583 -9.21 9.78 -22.43
CA ASN A 583 -9.21 11.17 -22.86
C ASN A 583 -10.63 11.74 -22.81
N GLY A 584 -10.86 12.80 -22.03
CA GLY A 584 -12.14 13.49 -21.93
C GLY A 584 -13.28 12.56 -21.53
N ILE A 585 -13.26 12.02 -20.31
CA ILE A 585 -14.27 11.07 -19.84
C ILE A 585 -15.64 11.76 -19.82
N THR A 586 -16.59 11.24 -20.61
CA THR A 586 -17.97 11.74 -20.70
C THR A 586 -18.96 10.89 -19.91
N LYS A 587 -18.67 9.60 -19.75
CA LYS A 587 -19.39 8.66 -18.89
C LYS A 587 -18.43 7.64 -18.27
N PHE A 588 -18.46 7.51 -16.95
CA PHE A 588 -17.83 6.41 -16.21
C PHE A 588 -18.72 6.14 -14.98
N PRO A 589 -19.31 4.94 -14.82
CA PRO A 589 -20.15 4.68 -13.67
C PRO A 589 -19.31 4.52 -12.40
N PRO A 590 -19.92 4.77 -11.22
CA PRO A 590 -19.21 4.76 -9.95
C PRO A 590 -18.74 3.36 -9.57
N GLY A 591 -17.62 3.27 -8.86
CA GLY A 591 -17.09 2.01 -8.34
C GLY A 591 -15.57 1.89 -8.45
N ILE A 592 -15.08 0.68 -8.22
CA ILE A 592 -13.64 0.37 -8.14
C ILE A 592 -13.16 -0.12 -9.50
N ALA A 593 -12.25 0.62 -10.13
CA ALA A 593 -11.66 0.30 -11.43
C ALA A 593 -10.20 -0.13 -11.29
N LEU A 594 -9.90 -1.37 -11.68
CA LEU A 594 -8.55 -1.94 -11.73
C LEU A 594 -8.02 -1.94 -13.16
N PHE A 595 -6.86 -1.32 -13.36
CA PHE A 595 -6.11 -1.31 -14.60
C PHE A 595 -4.86 -2.19 -14.46
N ILE A 596 -4.75 -3.20 -15.31
CA ILE A 596 -3.53 -4.00 -15.44
C ILE A 596 -2.60 -3.27 -16.42
N GLY A 597 -1.58 -2.59 -15.89
CA GLY A 597 -0.70 -1.68 -16.61
C GLY A 597 -0.93 -0.20 -16.22
N PRO A 598 -0.10 0.74 -16.72
CA PRO A 598 -0.21 2.15 -16.37
C PRO A 598 -1.50 2.77 -16.92
N VAL A 599 -2.04 3.77 -16.22
CA VAL A 599 -3.27 4.47 -16.60
C VAL A 599 -3.07 5.98 -16.64
N THR A 600 -3.63 6.63 -17.65
CA THR A 600 -3.66 8.08 -17.82
C THR A 600 -5.11 8.56 -17.88
N ILE A 601 -5.47 9.51 -17.02
CA ILE A 601 -6.72 10.26 -17.07
C ILE A 601 -6.41 11.64 -17.62
N ASP A 602 -6.92 11.92 -18.81
CA ASP A 602 -6.65 13.11 -19.60
C ASP A 602 -7.96 13.89 -19.80
N GLY A 603 -8.42 14.52 -18.72
CA GLY A 603 -9.66 15.31 -18.69
C GLY A 603 -10.93 14.50 -18.42
N VAL A 604 -11.91 15.18 -17.82
CA VAL A 604 -13.26 14.70 -17.50
C VAL A 604 -14.24 15.74 -18.00
N ALA A 605 -15.06 15.38 -18.97
CA ALA A 605 -16.01 16.29 -19.57
C ALA A 605 -17.04 16.78 -18.53
N SER A 606 -17.54 18.00 -18.71
CA SER A 606 -18.57 18.59 -17.85
C SER A 606 -19.85 17.74 -17.77
N SER A 607 -20.12 16.93 -18.79
CA SER A 607 -21.24 15.98 -18.85
C SER A 607 -21.10 14.76 -17.91
N GLN A 608 -19.88 14.47 -17.47
CA GLN A 608 -19.61 13.52 -16.39
C GLN A 608 -19.63 14.23 -15.03
N GLY A 609 -19.03 15.42 -14.94
CA GLY A 609 -18.89 16.14 -13.68
C GLY A 609 -17.84 15.47 -12.77
N THR A 610 -18.29 14.76 -11.73
CA THR A 610 -17.42 14.10 -10.74
C THR A 610 -17.15 12.64 -11.12
N LEU A 611 -15.91 12.18 -10.96
CA LEU A 611 -15.58 10.75 -11.03
C LEU A 611 -15.67 10.13 -9.64
N TYR A 612 -16.73 9.36 -9.38
CA TYR A 612 -16.91 8.63 -8.13
C TYR A 612 -16.25 7.24 -8.20
N ASN A 613 -14.91 7.21 -8.29
CA ASN A 613 -14.17 6.00 -8.59
C ASN A 613 -12.93 5.84 -7.72
N THR A 614 -12.64 4.57 -7.40
CA THR A 614 -11.30 4.16 -6.98
C THR A 614 -10.52 3.74 -8.21
N ILE A 615 -9.36 4.34 -8.45
CA ILE A 615 -8.47 3.99 -9.55
C ILE A 615 -7.32 3.12 -9.02
N LEU A 616 -7.36 1.84 -9.33
CA LEU A 616 -6.30 0.87 -9.01
C LEU A 616 -5.44 0.61 -10.25
N SER A 617 -4.13 0.57 -10.11
CA SER A 617 -3.21 0.36 -11.24
C SER A 617 -2.00 -0.48 -10.86
N THR A 618 -1.70 -1.50 -11.64
CA THR A 618 -0.43 -2.26 -11.47
C THR A 618 0.78 -1.52 -12.04
N GLY A 619 0.57 -0.46 -12.83
CA GLY A 619 1.60 0.49 -13.28
C GLY A 619 1.36 1.89 -12.68
N GLY A 620 2.06 2.91 -13.18
CA GLY A 620 1.85 4.30 -12.72
C GLY A 620 0.48 4.88 -13.09
N VAL A 621 0.07 5.92 -12.38
CA VAL A 621 -1.15 6.71 -12.64
C VAL A 621 -0.72 8.11 -13.08
N THR A 622 -1.24 8.57 -14.21
CA THR A 622 -1.01 9.94 -14.71
C THR A 622 -2.33 10.69 -14.77
N LEU A 623 -2.39 11.87 -14.17
CA LEU A 623 -3.52 12.79 -14.24
C LEU A 623 -3.08 14.09 -14.94
N THR A 624 -3.66 14.40 -16.10
CA THR A 624 -3.29 15.61 -16.86
C THR A 624 -4.09 16.83 -16.38
N GLY A 625 -3.62 18.04 -16.73
CA GLY A 625 -4.11 19.30 -16.16
C GLY A 625 -5.14 20.09 -16.96
N SER A 626 -5.78 19.52 -17.98
CA SER A 626 -6.81 20.23 -18.75
C SER A 626 -8.20 19.59 -18.61
N GLY A 627 -9.18 20.39 -18.16
CA GLY A 627 -10.60 20.06 -18.22
C GLY A 627 -11.00 18.84 -17.38
N HIS A 628 -10.57 18.76 -16.12
CA HIS A 628 -10.96 17.69 -15.19
C HIS A 628 -11.96 18.19 -14.13
N GLY A 629 -12.94 17.35 -13.81
CA GLY A 629 -13.73 17.42 -12.59
C GLY A 629 -13.04 16.64 -11.46
N PRO A 630 -13.60 16.68 -10.23
CA PRO A 630 -12.98 16.03 -9.08
C PRO A 630 -12.98 14.50 -9.21
N LEU A 631 -11.93 13.87 -8.66
CA LEU A 631 -11.89 12.42 -8.42
C LEU A 631 -12.23 12.18 -6.96
N VAL A 632 -13.33 11.48 -6.71
CA VAL A 632 -13.86 11.22 -5.37
C VAL A 632 -13.94 9.72 -5.16
N ALA A 633 -13.27 9.21 -4.13
CA ALA A 633 -13.41 7.82 -3.70
C ALA A 633 -14.88 7.54 -3.35
N PRO A 634 -15.45 6.37 -3.70
CA PRO A 634 -16.88 6.12 -3.51
C PRO A 634 -17.40 6.33 -2.08
N ASN A 635 -16.62 6.00 -1.04
CA ASN A 635 -17.01 6.24 0.37
C ASN A 635 -16.98 7.70 0.80
N PHE A 636 -16.40 8.58 -0.02
CA PHE A 636 -16.32 10.03 0.22
C PHE A 636 -17.42 10.79 -0.53
N ALA A 637 -18.28 10.09 -1.27
CA ALA A 637 -19.38 10.71 -1.97
C ALA A 637 -20.38 11.34 -1.01
N SER A 638 -20.63 12.64 -1.19
CA SER A 638 -21.64 13.39 -0.44
C SER A 638 -22.40 14.31 -1.40
N PRO A 639 -23.72 14.09 -1.60
CA PRO A 639 -24.53 12.97 -1.11
C PRO A 639 -24.14 11.61 -1.75
N LEU A 640 -24.63 10.50 -1.18
CA LEU A 640 -24.33 9.12 -1.65
C LEU A 640 -25.11 8.71 -2.91
N SER A 641 -26.17 9.45 -3.27
CA SER A 641 -27.06 9.10 -4.38
C SER A 641 -26.37 8.94 -5.75
N PRO A 642 -25.31 9.69 -6.13
CA PRO A 642 -24.60 9.45 -7.38
C PRO A 642 -23.89 8.09 -7.45
N VAL A 643 -23.58 7.49 -6.29
CA VAL A 643 -22.93 6.18 -6.18
C VAL A 643 -23.94 5.05 -6.10
N CYS A 644 -24.93 5.16 -5.21
CA CYS A 644 -25.84 4.05 -4.90
C CYS A 644 -27.19 4.10 -5.62
N ASP A 645 -27.60 5.28 -6.10
CA ASP A 645 -28.90 5.49 -6.76
C ASP A 645 -28.76 5.90 -8.23
N GLY A 646 -27.56 5.80 -8.77
CA GLY A 646 -27.29 6.00 -10.19
C GLY A 646 -27.86 4.89 -11.10
N PRO A 647 -27.75 5.07 -12.43
CA PRO A 647 -28.20 4.06 -13.40
C PRO A 647 -27.48 2.71 -13.28
N PHE A 648 -26.25 2.74 -12.77
CA PHE A 648 -25.48 1.57 -12.36
C PHE A 648 -24.90 1.84 -10.98
N TYR A 649 -24.92 0.83 -10.10
CA TYR A 649 -24.36 0.94 -8.76
C TYR A 649 -23.55 -0.31 -8.37
N PRO A 650 -22.46 -0.13 -7.61
CA PRO A 650 -21.66 -1.23 -7.06
C PRO A 650 -22.43 -1.95 -5.95
N ALA A 651 -22.88 -3.17 -6.22
CA ALA A 651 -23.69 -3.98 -5.31
C ALA A 651 -22.90 -4.51 -4.09
N ASN A 652 -21.58 -4.57 -4.19
CA ASN A 652 -20.68 -4.87 -3.08
C ASN A 652 -20.47 -3.68 -2.13
N LEU A 653 -20.81 -2.47 -2.56
CA LEU A 653 -20.60 -1.23 -1.81
C LEU A 653 -21.92 -0.63 -1.29
N CYS A 654 -22.99 -0.75 -2.05
CA CYS A 654 -24.26 -0.09 -1.75
C CYS A 654 -25.29 -1.08 -1.18
N ASP A 655 -25.86 -0.71 -0.05
CA ASP A 655 -27.03 -1.36 0.53
C ASP A 655 -28.29 -0.54 0.19
N LYS A 656 -29.17 -1.13 -0.61
CA LYS A 656 -30.45 -0.54 -1.03
C LYS A 656 -31.65 -1.08 -0.25
N SER A 657 -31.42 -1.82 0.83
CA SER A 657 -32.49 -2.29 1.73
C SER A 657 -33.09 -1.16 2.58
N THR A 658 -32.38 -0.02 2.66
CA THR A 658 -32.75 1.18 3.41
C THR A 658 -33.10 2.34 2.45
N THR A 659 -33.86 3.33 2.94
CA THR A 659 -34.17 4.55 2.16
C THR A 659 -33.94 5.79 3.04
N PRO A 660 -33.00 6.68 2.67
CA PRO A 660 -32.13 6.63 1.49
C PRO A 660 -31.14 5.45 1.54
N SER A 661 -30.63 5.04 0.36
CA SER A 661 -29.62 3.98 0.24
C SER A 661 -28.39 4.29 1.10
N SER A 662 -27.80 3.26 1.70
CA SER A 662 -26.63 3.38 2.58
C SER A 662 -25.42 2.60 2.05
N LEU A 663 -24.24 2.84 2.64
CA LEU A 663 -23.08 1.99 2.38
C LEU A 663 -23.28 0.61 3.05
N ALA A 664 -22.81 -0.44 2.37
CA ALA A 664 -22.73 -1.78 2.92
C ALA A 664 -21.82 -1.81 4.15
N LYS A 665 -22.18 -2.63 5.14
CA LYS A 665 -21.47 -2.70 6.41
C LYS A 665 -20.59 -3.94 6.51
N TRP A 666 -19.53 -3.84 7.31
CA TRP A 666 -18.62 -4.94 7.63
C TRP A 666 -18.21 -4.88 9.11
N VAL A 667 -17.62 -5.95 9.59
CA VAL A 667 -17.15 -6.06 10.99
C VAL A 667 -15.65 -6.31 10.97
N ASP A 668 -14.89 -5.55 11.78
CA ASP A 668 -13.44 -5.69 11.90
C ASP A 668 -13.03 -6.91 12.76
N ALA A 669 -11.71 -7.12 12.90
CA ALA A 669 -11.17 -8.24 13.67
C ALA A 669 -11.51 -8.14 15.17
N GLU A 670 -11.77 -6.93 15.65
CA GLU A 670 -12.15 -6.58 17.02
C GLU A 670 -13.67 -6.64 17.24
N GLY A 671 -14.46 -7.00 16.23
CA GLY A 671 -15.91 -7.12 16.31
C GLY A 671 -16.67 -5.80 16.21
N GLN A 672 -16.02 -4.70 15.80
CA GLN A 672 -16.65 -3.40 15.57
C GLN A 672 -17.27 -3.31 14.18
N GLU A 673 -18.46 -2.73 14.10
CA GLU A 673 -19.18 -2.53 12.84
C GLU A 673 -18.75 -1.22 12.16
N HIS A 674 -18.52 -1.29 10.85
CA HIS A 674 -18.05 -0.19 10.01
C HIS A 674 -18.87 -0.10 8.72
N ALA A 675 -18.95 1.10 8.14
CA ALA A 675 -19.65 1.33 6.87
C ALA A 675 -18.68 1.59 5.70
N GLY A 676 -19.01 1.03 4.53
CA GLY A 676 -18.25 1.18 3.29
C GLY A 676 -17.09 0.20 3.17
N LEU A 677 -16.73 -0.18 1.95
CA LEU A 677 -15.59 -1.07 1.72
C LEU A 677 -14.28 -0.29 1.92
N PRO A 678 -13.27 -0.77 2.67
CA PRO A 678 -12.00 -0.07 2.85
C PRO A 678 -11.30 0.26 1.52
N LEU A 679 -11.44 -0.60 0.51
CA LEU A 679 -10.90 -0.34 -0.83
C LEU A 679 -11.56 0.88 -1.50
N ALA A 680 -12.84 1.13 -1.21
CA ALA A 680 -13.59 2.30 -1.68
C ALA A 680 -13.31 3.59 -0.88
N ASN A 681 -12.44 3.53 0.14
CA ASN A 681 -11.83 4.73 0.73
C ASN A 681 -10.67 5.26 -0.12
N LEU A 682 -10.12 4.47 -1.05
CA LEU A 682 -9.07 4.91 -1.96
C LEU A 682 -9.66 5.70 -3.13
N ALA A 683 -9.11 6.87 -3.42
CA ALA A 683 -9.28 7.51 -4.72
C ALA A 683 -8.28 6.92 -5.72
N ILE A 684 -7.04 6.69 -5.28
CA ILE A 684 -5.96 6.13 -6.11
C ILE A 684 -5.15 5.11 -5.30
N GLY A 685 -4.93 3.93 -5.89
CA GLY A 685 -4.02 2.92 -5.38
C GLY A 685 -3.15 2.36 -6.51
N THR A 686 -1.83 2.52 -6.46
CA THR A 686 -0.95 2.08 -7.55
C THR A 686 0.31 1.38 -7.05
N ASN A 687 0.78 0.37 -7.80
CA ASN A 687 2.08 -0.25 -7.55
C ASN A 687 3.26 0.66 -7.97
N GLY A 688 2.98 1.68 -8.80
CA GLY A 688 3.95 2.61 -9.37
C GLY A 688 3.81 4.03 -8.82
N ASP A 689 4.10 5.00 -9.69
CA ASP A 689 4.11 6.44 -9.36
C ASP A 689 2.76 7.12 -9.62
N LEU A 690 2.52 8.26 -8.96
CA LEU A 690 1.51 9.24 -9.36
C LEU A 690 2.19 10.45 -9.99
N SER A 691 1.86 10.73 -11.25
CA SER A 691 2.20 11.98 -11.92
C SER A 691 0.92 12.78 -12.11
N ALA A 692 0.79 13.94 -11.46
CA ALA A 692 -0.40 14.75 -11.59
C ALA A 692 -0.07 16.24 -11.72
N ASN A 693 -0.87 16.93 -12.53
CA ASN A 693 -0.69 18.36 -12.80
C ASN A 693 -2.04 19.08 -12.78
N SER A 694 -2.15 20.16 -12.01
CA SER A 694 -3.33 21.04 -11.92
C SER A 694 -4.60 20.47 -11.26
N TRP A 695 -4.50 19.40 -10.46
CA TRP A 695 -5.63 18.82 -9.71
C TRP A 695 -5.87 19.53 -8.38
N ASP A 696 -6.19 20.83 -8.44
CA ASP A 696 -6.41 21.67 -7.27
C ASP A 696 -7.89 21.75 -6.85
N ALA A 697 -8.15 22.08 -5.58
CA ALA A 697 -9.49 22.23 -5.03
C ALA A 697 -10.27 23.36 -5.75
N PRO A 698 -11.57 23.20 -6.02
CA PRO A 698 -12.45 22.10 -5.59
C PRO A 698 -12.42 20.85 -6.47
N ASN A 699 -11.67 20.85 -7.58
CA ASN A 699 -11.59 19.74 -8.55
C ASN A 699 -10.42 18.78 -8.27
N GLY A 700 -10.01 18.67 -7.00
CA GLY A 700 -8.90 17.83 -6.56
C GLY A 700 -9.30 16.37 -6.35
N ILE A 701 -8.45 15.67 -5.61
CA ILE A 701 -8.66 14.27 -5.23
C ILE A 701 -9.30 14.25 -3.84
N THR A 702 -10.43 13.56 -3.68
CA THR A 702 -11.08 13.34 -2.38
C THR A 702 -11.12 11.86 -2.09
N GLY A 703 -10.47 11.43 -1.01
CA GLY A 703 -10.20 10.03 -0.71
C GLY A 703 -8.73 9.76 -0.51
N ASN A 704 -8.42 8.59 0.03
CA ASN A 704 -7.06 8.21 0.36
C ASN A 704 -6.26 7.83 -0.89
N VAL A 705 -4.94 8.02 -0.83
CA VAL A 705 -4.02 7.74 -1.94
C VAL A 705 -2.87 6.87 -1.45
N ILE A 706 -2.64 5.74 -2.12
CA ILE A 706 -1.50 4.84 -1.85
C ILE A 706 -0.68 4.67 -3.12
N LEU A 707 0.60 5.03 -3.04
CA LEU A 707 1.55 4.94 -4.13
C LEU A 707 2.67 3.96 -3.76
N GLY A 708 2.90 2.98 -4.63
CA GLY A 708 3.99 2.02 -4.47
C GLY A 708 5.36 2.68 -4.58
N LYS A 709 5.49 3.75 -5.38
CA LYS A 709 6.75 4.46 -5.64
C LYS A 709 6.64 5.95 -5.31
N SER A 710 6.76 6.84 -6.28
CA SER A 710 6.89 8.29 -6.07
C SER A 710 5.61 9.08 -6.38
N ILE A 711 5.59 10.33 -5.95
CA ILE A 711 4.64 11.35 -6.39
C ILE A 711 5.39 12.47 -7.10
N SER A 712 4.85 12.93 -8.23
CA SER A 712 5.33 14.10 -8.96
C SER A 712 4.19 15.10 -9.11
N THR A 713 4.35 16.26 -8.49
CA THR A 713 3.53 17.45 -8.73
C THR A 713 4.08 18.13 -9.98
N GLY A 714 3.28 18.30 -11.02
CA GLY A 714 3.60 19.17 -12.15
C GLY A 714 3.83 20.63 -11.70
N GLY A 715 3.92 21.56 -12.65
CA GLY A 715 4.06 22.99 -12.33
C GLY A 715 2.87 23.64 -11.59
N ALA A 716 1.86 22.87 -11.17
CA ALA A 716 0.64 23.31 -10.50
C ALA A 716 0.25 22.42 -9.30
N THR A 717 -0.60 22.93 -8.42
CA THR A 717 -0.97 22.30 -7.14
C THR A 717 -1.74 21.00 -7.33
N ILE A 718 -1.42 20.01 -6.51
CA ILE A 718 -2.28 18.84 -6.28
C ILE A 718 -2.94 19.01 -4.91
N SER A 719 -4.26 18.91 -4.85
CA SER A 719 -5.04 18.90 -3.61
C SER A 719 -5.61 17.49 -3.36
N ILE A 720 -5.29 16.92 -2.20
CA ILE A 720 -5.80 15.63 -1.70
C ILE A 720 -6.56 15.87 -0.39
N ALA A 721 -7.85 15.55 -0.35
CA ALA A 721 -8.65 15.51 0.86
C ALA A 721 -8.77 14.04 1.34
N GLY A 722 -7.77 13.58 2.07
CA GLY A 722 -7.60 12.19 2.51
C GLY A 722 -6.18 11.90 2.98
N LEU A 723 -5.91 10.64 3.37
CA LEU A 723 -4.57 10.18 3.74
C LEU A 723 -3.71 9.95 2.49
N LEU A 724 -2.40 10.21 2.59
CA LEU A 724 -1.44 9.92 1.53
C LEU A 724 -0.36 8.93 2.02
N THR A 725 -0.06 7.92 1.22
CA THR A 725 1.10 7.04 1.42
C THR A 725 1.95 7.03 0.16
N VAL A 726 3.23 7.37 0.27
CA VAL A 726 4.19 7.37 -0.84
C VAL A 726 5.31 6.40 -0.53
N GLY A 727 5.68 5.61 -1.54
CA GLY A 727 6.77 4.66 -1.49
C GLY A 727 6.44 3.38 -0.74
N ALA A 728 5.19 2.90 -0.80
CA ALA A 728 4.74 1.68 -0.11
C ALA A 728 5.52 0.42 -0.53
N ASN A 729 5.89 0.32 -1.80
CA ASN A 729 6.64 -0.80 -2.38
C ASN A 729 8.14 -0.51 -2.46
N GLU A 730 8.50 0.74 -2.76
CA GLU A 730 9.88 1.18 -2.95
C GLU A 730 10.06 2.57 -2.33
N ARG A 731 11.07 2.75 -1.48
CA ARG A 731 11.38 4.08 -0.93
C ARG A 731 11.73 5.03 -2.06
N SER A 732 11.16 6.23 -2.05
CA SER A 732 11.39 7.24 -3.09
C SER A 732 11.41 8.64 -2.53
N ALA A 733 12.36 9.45 -3.00
CA ALA A 733 12.43 10.86 -2.63
C ALA A 733 11.24 11.62 -3.23
N THR A 734 10.65 12.51 -2.45
CA THR A 734 9.53 13.36 -2.87
C THR A 734 10.04 14.79 -3.01
N THR A 735 9.95 15.35 -4.22
CA THR A 735 10.26 16.76 -4.45
C THR A 735 8.98 17.51 -4.78
N ILE A 736 8.62 18.48 -3.94
CA ILE A 736 7.50 19.39 -4.15
C ILE A 736 8.07 20.71 -4.67
N THR A 737 7.70 21.06 -5.90
CA THR A 737 8.18 22.26 -6.59
C THR A 737 7.10 23.36 -6.57
N GLN A 738 7.21 24.39 -7.43
CA GLN A 738 6.29 25.54 -7.46
C GLN A 738 4.81 25.19 -7.53
N GLY A 739 4.46 24.03 -8.10
CA GLY A 739 3.09 23.55 -8.11
C GLY A 739 2.53 23.37 -6.69
N GLY A 740 3.29 22.81 -5.77
CA GLY A 740 2.83 22.58 -4.40
C GLY A 740 1.98 21.31 -4.23
N LEU A 741 1.79 20.92 -2.99
CA LEU A 741 0.95 19.80 -2.57
C LEU A 741 0.11 20.25 -1.37
N ARG A 742 -1.20 20.08 -1.47
CA ARG A 742 -2.14 20.31 -0.38
C ARG A 742 -2.75 19.00 0.06
N LEU A 743 -2.67 18.74 1.35
CA LEU A 743 -3.25 17.60 2.02
C LEU A 743 -4.17 18.09 3.13
N ASP A 744 -5.42 17.64 3.11
CA ASP A 744 -6.44 18.00 4.09
C ASP A 744 -7.04 16.73 4.69
N THR A 745 -6.70 16.46 5.96
CA THR A 745 -7.25 15.34 6.74
C THR A 745 -8.33 15.78 7.74
N THR A 746 -8.65 17.07 7.81
CA THR A 746 -9.53 17.68 8.84
C THR A 746 -10.96 17.13 8.84
N ARG A 747 -11.41 16.58 7.71
CA ARG A 747 -12.78 16.11 7.49
C ARG A 747 -12.89 14.58 7.36
N LEU A 748 -11.84 13.85 7.71
CA LEU A 748 -11.87 12.38 7.68
C LEU A 748 -12.72 11.83 8.83
N THR A 749 -13.71 11.02 8.47
CA THR A 749 -14.43 10.20 9.45
C THR A 749 -13.59 8.98 9.85
N ARG A 750 -13.93 8.34 10.97
CA ARG A 750 -13.24 7.13 11.45
C ARG A 750 -13.21 6.02 10.40
N ASP A 751 -14.34 5.72 9.76
CA ASP A 751 -14.45 4.65 8.76
C ASP A 751 -13.66 4.95 7.48
N GLN A 752 -13.51 6.23 7.13
CA GLN A 752 -12.70 6.69 6.01
C GLN A 752 -11.19 6.56 6.26
N GLY A 753 -10.76 6.39 7.51
CA GLY A 753 -9.36 6.15 7.88
C GLY A 753 -8.90 4.70 7.65
N TYR A 754 -9.82 3.76 7.41
CA TYR A 754 -9.46 2.36 7.17
C TYR A 754 -8.91 2.18 5.75
N LEU A 755 -7.71 1.61 5.65
CA LEU A 755 -7.04 1.33 4.38
C LEU A 755 -6.96 -0.19 4.14
N PRO A 756 -6.87 -0.62 2.87
CA PRO A 756 -6.64 -2.03 2.57
C PRO A 756 -5.27 -2.49 3.11
N GLY A 757 -5.26 -3.51 3.97
CA GLY A 757 -4.07 -3.98 4.70
C GLY A 757 -3.19 -5.01 3.97
N GLY A 758 -1.92 -5.11 4.36
CA GLY A 758 -0.89 -5.98 3.75
C GLY A 758 -0.95 -7.47 4.12
N SER A 759 -1.68 -7.85 5.17
CA SER A 759 -1.96 -9.23 5.56
C SER A 759 -3.26 -9.76 4.96
N CYS A 760 -3.61 -9.31 3.76
CA CYS A 760 -4.46 -10.10 2.88
C CYS A 760 -3.71 -11.35 2.42
N THR A 761 -3.52 -12.34 3.30
CA THR A 761 -3.69 -13.71 2.78
C THR A 761 -5.10 -13.70 2.24
N SER A 762 -5.23 -13.81 0.92
CA SER A 762 -6.49 -13.87 0.20
C SER A 762 -7.55 -14.49 1.10
N ALA A 763 -8.65 -13.77 1.41
CA ALA A 763 -9.84 -14.43 1.92
C ALA A 763 -9.95 -15.71 1.11
N ALA A 764 -9.79 -16.87 1.76
CA ALA A 764 -9.48 -18.12 1.09
C ALA A 764 -10.37 -18.16 -0.15
N THR A 765 -9.76 -18.03 -1.32
CA THR A 765 -10.51 -18.03 -2.57
C THR A 765 -11.42 -19.25 -2.48
N PRO A 766 -12.74 -19.15 -2.74
CA PRO A 766 -13.48 -20.37 -3.02
C PRO A 766 -12.65 -21.05 -4.11
N GLN A 767 -11.98 -22.14 -3.74
CA GLN A 767 -10.97 -22.73 -4.62
C GLN A 767 -11.71 -23.02 -5.92
N PRO A 768 -11.28 -22.45 -7.07
CA PRO A 768 -11.92 -22.78 -8.32
C PRO A 768 -11.86 -24.31 -8.44
N VAL A 769 -12.95 -24.91 -8.92
CA VAL A 769 -13.00 -26.36 -9.05
C VAL A 769 -11.82 -26.81 -9.90
N ALA A 770 -10.88 -27.48 -9.25
CA ALA A 770 -9.59 -27.81 -9.82
C ALA A 770 -9.51 -29.32 -10.04
N MET A 771 -9.02 -29.72 -11.21
CA MET A 771 -8.66 -31.10 -11.47
C MET A 771 -7.38 -31.43 -10.67
N LYS A 772 -7.46 -32.37 -9.73
CA LYS A 772 -6.30 -32.83 -8.94
C LYS A 772 -5.42 -33.78 -9.74
N TRP A 773 -6.04 -34.75 -10.41
CA TRP A 773 -5.36 -35.67 -11.31
C TRP A 773 -6.38 -36.31 -12.26
N SER A 774 -5.86 -36.83 -13.37
CA SER A 774 -6.62 -37.59 -14.35
C SER A 774 -5.80 -38.80 -14.81
N ARG A 775 -6.45 -39.91 -15.13
CA ARG A 775 -5.82 -41.04 -15.82
C ARG A 775 -6.74 -41.63 -16.87
N TYR A 776 -6.17 -42.08 -17.98
CA TYR A 776 -6.89 -42.97 -18.89
C TYR A 776 -7.06 -44.34 -18.22
N LEU A 777 -8.23 -44.96 -18.41
CA LEU A 777 -8.53 -46.31 -17.94
C LEU A 777 -8.47 -47.34 -19.06
#